data_AF-A0A949L9U8-F1
#
_entry.id   AF-A0A949L9U8-F1
#
_cell.length_a   1.000
_cell.length_b   1.000
_cell.length_c   1.000
_cell.angle_alpha   90.00
_cell.angle_beta   90.00
_cell.angle_gamma   90.00
#
_symmetry.space_group_name_H-M   'P 1'
#
loop_
_entity.id
_entity.type
_entity.pdbx_description
1 polymer ?
#
loop_
_entity_poly.entity_id
_entity_poly.type
_entity_poly.pdbx_seq_one_letter_code
_entity_poly.pdbx_strand_id
1 'polypeptide(L)'
;MGKQRIITTCTRDCPNACGLVASVEDGRLVRLVGDPDHPLTNGIACHKTVKYIDRVYSPERITHPMLRRHGRWERATWNEALDLIAKRIRRIVEESGPEAILYYQGYGERTALKLLHRYFFNLLGGVTTLRGSLCGGAGQGAQNLDFGERVSHDPLDHRNSRSMVLWARNPASTNISLVPIIRDIRKRGGSVIVIDPAHTRSAALADHHIRPKPGHDGYLAMAAAKLILSAGAEDREFINHFSEGYEQFRAILDRHGVAELCAMAGVSTADAVILANTLMAQKPTSILLGWGLHRYENAHHLIRAVDALGAVSGNIGVAGGGVSQGFEEYGPFDQHYWGDTLNPPRRTLLIARVGEELLNATDPKIRMIFVTAANPLCMAPNTAKVTEAFDSAEFVVYSGHFMDDTADHAQVFLPATTFLEEDDVTASYGHNYVGPVNRVIEPVGECRSEFRMFHELAARFPFADRFRRSEEEWLHDLCAPIWAMGCDLPALRRGAFRLDAPMVPYVDKNFPTPSGKFRFMNEFTPSELPRHDPEFPYRLLTIAPHGSICSERTMADHAPLPEIVLNTGEAAENGMIDNDLVLVRSPVGQVRARLKVDPDQRPDVAVAERGGWTKAGHGLNLLTRDMVSAVGQGTPFYETAVAITPCPQEGVMGARILVVRHSPHAPGGVFCKELERLGAILTTVSPLEGDALPQTPDGHEGLVVLGGPQHAFDDEASPHFVPLMRLMREFDAAGRPVAGICLGCQLLARAYGGRTWTMDGLEFGFITHRATTAGMADRVIGSVLPLPPLMEFHEDSFDLPEGAELLVAGDSCVNQCFRVGSNAYGFQFHLEVDSRIADHWITGFRNGEFGNYAVYAEQFGEEFFVAIRERLPVLVAESEAWCRKVVAAWAAAL
;
A
#
# COMPACT_ATOMS: atom_id res chain seq x y z
N MET A 1 -13.84 17.93 -29.01
CA MET A 1 -13.23 16.76 -29.68
C MET A 1 -14.11 15.55 -29.39
N GLY A 2 -13.91 14.42 -30.09
CA GLY A 2 -14.82 13.27 -29.99
C GLY A 2 -14.57 12.41 -28.76
N LYS A 3 -15.61 11.76 -28.25
CA LYS A 3 -15.53 10.71 -27.22
C LYS A 3 -14.79 9.50 -27.78
N GLN A 4 -13.71 9.08 -27.13
CA GLN A 4 -12.91 7.93 -27.53
C GLN A 4 -13.07 6.78 -26.53
N ARG A 5 -13.07 5.54 -27.04
CA ARG A 5 -13.03 4.32 -26.24
C ARG A 5 -11.74 3.59 -26.55
N ILE A 6 -10.95 3.31 -25.53
CA ILE A 6 -9.63 2.71 -25.66
C ILE A 6 -9.59 1.47 -24.76
N ILE A 7 -9.20 0.33 -25.33
CA ILE A 7 -8.97 -0.91 -24.57
C ILE A 7 -7.56 -0.83 -23.99
N THR A 8 -7.38 -1.21 -22.73
CA THR A 8 -6.07 -1.30 -22.07
C THR A 8 -6.12 -2.39 -21.00
N THR A 9 -5.01 -2.65 -20.32
CA THR A 9 -4.91 -3.72 -19.33
C THR A 9 -4.35 -3.19 -18.01
N CYS A 10 -4.95 -3.59 -16.90
CA CYS A 10 -4.45 -3.24 -15.57
C CYS A 10 -3.08 -3.87 -15.30
N THR A 11 -2.08 -3.04 -15.00
CA THR A 11 -0.68 -3.47 -14.79
C THR A 11 -0.29 -3.71 -13.33
N ARG A 12 -1.23 -3.51 -12.39
CA ARG A 12 -0.94 -3.55 -10.95
C ARG A 12 -0.64 -4.95 -10.43
N ASP A 13 -0.02 -5.01 -9.24
CA ASP A 13 0.35 -6.25 -8.57
C ASP A 13 -0.85 -7.06 -8.05
N CYS A 14 -1.58 -7.70 -8.97
CA CYS A 14 -2.71 -8.58 -8.73
C CYS A 14 -2.76 -9.67 -9.82
N PRO A 15 -3.20 -10.91 -9.52
CA PRO A 15 -3.27 -12.01 -10.50
C PRO A 15 -4.27 -11.81 -11.65
N ASN A 16 -5.10 -10.76 -11.63
CA ASN A 16 -6.18 -10.62 -12.61
C ASN A 16 -5.78 -10.01 -13.94
N ALA A 17 -4.74 -9.15 -13.96
CA ALA A 17 -4.38 -8.30 -15.11
C ALA A 17 -5.61 -7.89 -15.95
N CYS A 18 -6.63 -7.28 -15.31
CA CYS A 18 -7.96 -7.14 -15.93
C CYS A 18 -7.87 -6.38 -17.25
N GLY A 19 -8.55 -6.88 -18.29
CA GLY A 19 -8.89 -6.06 -19.45
C GLY A 19 -9.83 -4.92 -19.04
N LEU A 20 -9.55 -3.71 -19.53
CA LEU A 20 -10.26 -2.48 -19.20
C LEU A 20 -10.64 -1.72 -20.46
N VAL A 21 -11.75 -0.98 -20.37
CA VAL A 21 -12.17 0.00 -21.37
C VAL A 21 -12.19 1.37 -20.72
N ALA A 22 -11.35 2.26 -21.24
CA ALA A 22 -11.31 3.66 -20.88
C ALA A 22 -12.20 4.50 -21.80
N SER A 23 -12.88 5.49 -21.24
CA SER A 23 -13.59 6.53 -21.98
C SER A 23 -12.88 7.86 -21.78
N VAL A 24 -12.53 8.51 -22.89
CA VAL A 24 -11.80 9.78 -22.91
C VAL A 24 -12.67 10.83 -23.58
N GLU A 25 -12.80 11.99 -22.93
CA GLU A 25 -13.55 13.15 -23.40
C GLU A 25 -12.62 14.36 -23.33
N ASP A 26 -12.42 15.03 -24.46
CA ASP A 26 -11.51 16.18 -24.61
C ASP A 26 -10.11 15.96 -24.00
N GLY A 27 -9.54 14.78 -24.23
CA GLY A 27 -8.20 14.41 -23.75
C GLY A 27 -8.13 14.00 -22.28
N ARG A 28 -9.27 14.02 -21.55
CA ARG A 28 -9.35 13.62 -20.15
C ARG A 28 -10.02 12.26 -19.98
N LEU A 29 -9.45 11.41 -19.14
CA LEU A 29 -10.05 10.15 -18.73
C LEU A 29 -11.24 10.42 -17.81
N VAL A 30 -12.44 10.07 -18.25
CA VAL A 30 -13.68 10.30 -17.49
C VAL A 30 -14.30 9.02 -16.94
N ARG A 31 -13.93 7.85 -17.49
CA ARG A 31 -14.46 6.55 -17.03
C ARG A 31 -13.49 5.42 -17.33
N LEU A 32 -13.37 4.49 -16.39
CA LEU A 32 -12.60 3.26 -16.53
C LEU A 32 -13.40 2.09 -15.98
N VAL A 33 -13.69 1.10 -16.84
CA VAL A 33 -14.50 -0.08 -16.50
C VAL A 33 -13.85 -1.35 -17.02
N GLY A 34 -14.30 -2.52 -16.56
CA GLY A 34 -13.84 -3.79 -17.11
C GLY A 34 -14.27 -3.96 -18.58
N ASP A 35 -13.39 -4.58 -19.37
CA ASP A 35 -13.67 -4.92 -20.76
C ASP A 35 -14.61 -6.14 -20.83
N PRO A 36 -15.83 -5.98 -21.38
CA PRO A 36 -16.76 -7.10 -21.53
C PRO A 36 -16.25 -8.18 -22.47
N ASP A 37 -15.34 -7.86 -23.39
CA ASP A 37 -14.83 -8.80 -24.38
C ASP A 37 -13.58 -9.56 -23.87
N HIS A 38 -13.04 -9.20 -22.70
CA HIS A 38 -11.89 -9.89 -22.13
C HIS A 38 -12.28 -11.32 -21.70
N PRO A 39 -11.63 -12.39 -22.23
CA PRO A 39 -12.13 -13.76 -22.10
C PRO A 39 -12.26 -14.30 -20.66
N LEU A 40 -11.37 -13.89 -19.75
CA LEU A 40 -11.42 -14.31 -18.34
C LEU A 40 -12.29 -13.40 -17.48
N THR A 41 -11.96 -12.11 -17.42
CA THR A 41 -12.62 -11.15 -16.53
C THR A 41 -14.02 -10.76 -17.00
N ASN A 42 -14.33 -10.81 -18.31
CA ASN A 42 -15.68 -10.64 -18.87
C ASN A 42 -16.43 -9.43 -18.28
N GLY A 43 -15.80 -8.26 -18.30
CA GLY A 43 -16.34 -7.01 -17.77
C GLY A 43 -16.12 -6.78 -16.27
N ILE A 44 -15.59 -7.76 -15.53
CA ILE A 44 -15.33 -7.63 -14.09
C ILE A 44 -14.05 -6.84 -13.84
N ALA A 45 -14.21 -5.73 -13.13
CA ALA A 45 -13.12 -4.95 -12.55
C ALA A 45 -13.38 -4.76 -11.06
N CYS A 46 -12.32 -4.62 -10.25
CA CYS A 46 -12.46 -4.44 -8.81
C CYS A 46 -12.79 -2.97 -8.46
N HIS A 47 -13.25 -2.72 -7.23
CA HIS A 47 -13.53 -1.35 -6.77
C HIS A 47 -12.27 -0.46 -6.69
N LYS A 48 -11.06 -1.03 -6.79
CA LYS A 48 -9.81 -0.23 -6.90
C LYS A 48 -9.69 0.42 -8.27
N THR A 49 -10.34 -0.13 -9.31
CA THR A 49 -10.24 0.37 -10.69
C THR A 49 -10.78 1.79 -10.83
N VAL A 50 -11.86 2.14 -10.14
CA VAL A 50 -12.42 3.50 -10.20
C VAL A 50 -11.47 4.54 -9.61
N LYS A 51 -10.69 4.16 -8.59
CA LYS A 51 -9.71 5.03 -7.94
C LYS A 51 -8.48 5.35 -8.82
N TYR A 52 -8.30 4.67 -9.96
CA TYR A 52 -7.19 5.03 -10.86
C TYR A 52 -7.39 6.41 -11.49
N ILE A 53 -8.64 6.83 -11.72
CA ILE A 53 -8.92 8.18 -12.22
C ILE A 53 -8.48 9.21 -11.16
N ASP A 54 -8.87 8.99 -9.91
CA ASP A 54 -8.46 9.84 -8.77
C ASP A 54 -6.93 9.85 -8.61
N ARG A 55 -6.25 8.72 -8.85
CA ARG A 55 -4.78 8.62 -8.78
C ARG A 55 -4.10 9.42 -9.90
N VAL A 56 -4.60 9.34 -11.14
CA VAL A 56 -4.03 10.04 -12.31
C VAL A 56 -4.09 11.55 -12.11
N TYR A 57 -5.21 12.04 -11.56
CA TYR A 57 -5.49 13.46 -11.36
C TYR A 57 -5.35 13.92 -9.91
N SER A 58 -4.69 13.12 -9.07
CA SER A 58 -4.55 13.44 -7.64
C SER A 58 -3.77 14.74 -7.47
N PRO A 59 -4.22 15.66 -6.59
CA PRO A 59 -3.46 16.86 -6.23
C PRO A 59 -2.14 16.55 -5.51
N GLU A 60 -1.91 15.30 -5.07
CA GLU A 60 -0.65 14.86 -4.47
C GLU A 60 0.34 14.29 -5.49
N ARG A 61 -0.09 14.11 -6.75
CA ARG A 61 0.77 13.52 -7.78
C ARG A 61 1.87 14.50 -8.17
N ILE A 62 3.12 14.02 -8.13
CA ILE A 62 4.27 14.76 -8.65
C ILE A 62 4.31 14.59 -10.16
N THR A 63 4.26 15.69 -10.89
CA THR A 63 4.17 15.71 -12.37
C THR A 63 5.40 16.31 -13.05
N HIS A 64 6.44 16.64 -12.30
CA HIS A 64 7.69 17.23 -12.82
C HIS A 64 8.88 16.72 -11.99
N PRO A 65 10.10 16.61 -12.59
CA PRO A 65 11.29 16.22 -11.84
C PRO A 65 11.52 17.15 -10.64
N MET A 66 11.89 16.56 -9.51
CA MET A 66 12.22 17.32 -8.30
C MET A 66 13.64 17.00 -7.85
N LEU A 67 14.36 18.04 -7.44
CA LEU A 67 15.68 17.91 -6.82
C LEU A 67 15.62 18.43 -5.39
N ARG A 68 16.32 17.74 -4.49
CA ARG A 68 16.46 18.20 -3.12
C ARG A 68 17.61 19.21 -3.03
N ARG A 69 17.29 20.48 -2.77
CA ARG A 69 18.26 21.57 -2.58
C ARG A 69 18.03 22.22 -1.22
N HIS A 70 19.10 22.42 -0.45
CA HIS A 70 19.02 22.99 0.91
C HIS A 70 17.98 22.29 1.82
N GLY A 71 17.81 20.98 1.65
CA GLY A 71 16.85 20.16 2.40
C GLY A 71 15.40 20.18 1.89
N ARG A 72 15.06 21.04 0.92
CA ARG A 72 13.70 21.20 0.36
C ARG A 72 13.61 20.66 -1.07
N TRP A 73 12.39 20.34 -1.48
CA TRP A 73 12.10 19.91 -2.84
C TRP A 73 11.88 21.12 -3.76
N GLU A 74 12.65 21.16 -4.85
CA GLU A 74 12.52 22.18 -5.89
C GLU A 74 12.29 21.52 -7.25
N ARG A 75 11.42 22.12 -8.07
CA ARG A 75 11.22 21.68 -9.46
C ARG A 75 12.54 21.77 -10.21
N ALA A 76 12.81 20.78 -11.04
CA ALA A 76 13.94 20.72 -11.95
C ALA A 76 13.46 20.35 -13.35
N THR A 77 14.29 20.62 -14.34
CA THR A 77 14.05 20.09 -15.69
C THR A 77 14.51 18.64 -15.77
N TRP A 78 13.94 17.89 -16.71
CA TRP A 78 14.41 16.52 -17.00
C TRP A 78 15.89 16.46 -17.34
N ASN A 79 16.40 17.39 -18.13
CA ASN A 79 17.83 17.40 -18.48
C ASN A 79 18.69 17.63 -17.25
N GLU A 80 18.32 18.57 -16.39
CA GLU A 80 19.05 18.83 -15.14
C GLU A 80 19.09 17.59 -14.24
N ALA A 81 17.95 16.94 -14.03
CA ALA A 81 17.86 15.74 -13.20
C ALA A 81 18.69 14.58 -13.78
N LEU A 82 18.55 14.31 -15.08
CA LEU A 82 19.26 13.21 -15.75
C LEU A 82 20.77 13.48 -15.88
N ASP A 83 21.18 14.73 -16.09
CA ASP A 83 22.60 15.13 -16.11
C ASP A 83 23.24 14.94 -14.73
N LEU A 84 22.54 15.33 -13.66
CA LEU A 84 22.99 15.12 -12.29
C LEU A 84 23.13 13.62 -11.99
N ILE A 85 22.12 12.81 -12.34
CA ILE A 85 22.15 11.36 -12.17
C ILE A 85 23.34 10.76 -12.92
N ALA A 86 23.49 11.07 -14.21
CA ALA A 86 24.57 10.50 -15.01
C ALA A 86 25.96 10.93 -14.52
N LYS A 87 26.11 12.18 -14.04
CA LYS A 87 27.34 12.66 -13.40
C LYS A 87 27.66 11.84 -12.15
N ARG A 88 26.66 11.58 -11.29
CA ARG A 88 26.84 10.78 -10.06
C ARG A 88 27.18 9.32 -10.38
N ILE A 89 26.49 8.72 -11.34
CA ILE A 89 26.78 7.37 -11.83
C ILE A 89 28.24 7.29 -12.31
N ARG A 90 28.66 8.16 -13.24
CA ARG A 90 30.03 8.12 -13.79
C ARG A 90 31.10 8.21 -12.71
N ARG A 91 30.97 9.17 -11.79
CA ARG A 91 31.92 9.34 -10.69
C ARG A 91 31.97 8.10 -9.78
N ILE A 92 30.82 7.54 -9.40
CA ILE A 92 30.78 6.36 -8.52
C ILE A 92 31.38 5.14 -9.22
N VAL A 93 31.07 4.94 -10.51
CA VAL A 93 31.65 3.85 -11.31
C VAL A 93 33.16 4.00 -11.44
N GLU A 94 33.67 5.21 -11.68
CA GLU A 94 35.10 5.50 -11.77
C GLU A 94 35.83 5.28 -10.43
N GLU A 95 35.24 5.71 -9.31
CA GLU A 95 35.86 5.64 -7.98
C GLU A 95 35.71 4.29 -7.29
N SER A 96 34.64 3.53 -7.58
CA SER A 96 34.24 2.36 -6.77
C SER A 96 33.66 1.19 -7.57
N GLY A 97 33.62 1.30 -8.90
CA GLY A 97 33.03 0.28 -9.77
C GLY A 97 31.49 0.30 -9.80
N PRO A 98 30.88 -0.38 -10.79
CA PRO A 98 29.42 -0.39 -10.98
C PRO A 98 28.67 -1.06 -9.82
N GLU A 99 29.30 -1.99 -9.10
CA GLU A 99 28.69 -2.67 -7.96
C GLU A 99 28.41 -1.73 -6.78
N ALA A 100 29.05 -0.55 -6.70
CA ALA A 100 28.72 0.48 -5.71
C ALA A 100 27.34 1.15 -5.94
N ILE A 101 26.65 0.80 -7.02
CA ILE A 101 25.27 1.23 -7.32
C ILE A 101 24.34 0.03 -7.09
N LEU A 102 23.26 0.24 -6.33
CA LEU A 102 22.12 -0.68 -6.25
C LEU A 102 21.02 -0.21 -7.19
N TYR A 103 20.59 -1.09 -8.09
CA TYR A 103 19.29 -0.96 -8.75
C TYR A 103 18.23 -1.75 -7.98
N TYR A 104 17.32 -1.04 -7.32
CA TYR A 104 16.17 -1.60 -6.60
C TYR A 104 14.95 -1.54 -7.53
N GLN A 105 14.59 -2.69 -8.09
CA GLN A 105 13.36 -2.85 -8.87
C GLN A 105 12.29 -3.56 -8.03
N GLY A 106 11.12 -2.94 -7.89
CA GLY A 106 9.93 -3.59 -7.36
C GLY A 106 9.00 -4.13 -8.43
N TYR A 107 7.76 -4.43 -8.02
CA TYR A 107 6.72 -5.04 -8.85
C TYR A 107 5.41 -4.24 -8.85
N GLY A 108 5.44 -2.95 -8.43
CA GLY A 108 4.25 -2.08 -8.41
C GLY A 108 3.61 -1.86 -9.78
N GLU A 109 4.39 -2.07 -10.83
CA GLU A 109 3.94 -2.13 -12.22
C GLU A 109 4.82 -3.10 -13.00
N ARG A 110 4.21 -3.97 -13.82
CA ARG A 110 4.92 -4.99 -14.59
C ARG A 110 4.48 -5.00 -16.04
N THR A 111 5.43 -4.71 -16.92
CA THR A 111 5.22 -4.65 -18.37
C THR A 111 6.51 -5.06 -19.09
N ALA A 112 6.44 -5.32 -20.39
CA ALA A 112 7.56 -5.81 -21.18
C ALA A 112 8.73 -4.82 -21.18
N LEU A 113 8.50 -3.53 -21.44
CA LEU A 113 9.60 -2.55 -21.56
C LEU A 113 10.36 -2.34 -20.24
N LYS A 114 9.77 -2.67 -19.09
CA LYS A 114 10.45 -2.56 -17.77
C LYS A 114 11.56 -3.58 -17.57
N LEU A 115 11.62 -4.64 -18.37
CA LEU A 115 12.77 -5.54 -18.46
C LEU A 115 14.06 -4.77 -18.79
N LEU A 116 13.93 -3.73 -19.62
CA LEU A 116 15.07 -2.96 -20.12
C LEU A 116 15.72 -2.09 -19.05
N HIS A 117 15.09 -1.83 -17.92
CA HIS A 117 15.74 -1.07 -16.84
C HIS A 117 16.95 -1.83 -16.31
N ARG A 118 16.81 -3.15 -16.10
CA ARG A 118 17.93 -4.01 -15.72
C ARG A 118 18.95 -4.14 -16.86
N TYR A 119 18.48 -4.20 -18.11
CA TYR A 119 19.35 -4.18 -19.29
C TYR A 119 20.26 -2.94 -19.31
N PHE A 120 19.71 -1.75 -19.05
CA PHE A 120 20.45 -0.50 -18.98
C PHE A 120 21.61 -0.59 -17.98
N PHE A 121 21.35 -1.06 -16.77
CA PHE A 121 22.40 -1.20 -15.74
C PHE A 121 23.41 -2.31 -16.07
N ASN A 122 23.00 -3.33 -16.81
CA ASN A 122 23.91 -4.34 -17.31
C ASN A 122 24.80 -3.83 -18.45
N LEU A 123 24.29 -2.95 -19.33
CA LEU A 123 25.10 -2.25 -20.33
C LEU A 123 26.14 -1.30 -19.70
N LEU A 124 25.82 -0.73 -18.54
CA LEU A 124 26.71 0.15 -17.79
C LEU A 124 27.94 -0.57 -17.21
N GLY A 125 27.89 -1.90 -17.09
CA GLY A 125 28.96 -2.71 -16.50
C GLY A 125 28.46 -3.73 -15.47
N GLY A 126 27.15 -3.79 -15.20
CA GLY A 126 26.56 -4.70 -14.22
C GLY A 126 26.62 -4.13 -12.80
N VAL A 127 25.56 -3.45 -12.38
CA VAL A 127 25.43 -2.91 -11.02
C VAL A 127 24.93 -3.97 -10.04
N THR A 128 24.96 -3.65 -8.74
CA THR A 128 24.33 -4.52 -7.73
C THR A 128 22.83 -4.60 -7.96
N THR A 129 22.26 -5.80 -7.95
CA THR A 129 20.81 -6.03 -8.11
C THR A 129 20.26 -6.87 -6.98
N LEU A 130 18.93 -7.01 -6.91
CA LEU A 130 18.27 -7.81 -5.88
C LEU A 130 18.04 -9.24 -6.35
N ARG A 131 18.10 -10.19 -5.42
CA ARG A 131 17.62 -11.57 -5.58
C ARG A 131 16.62 -11.95 -4.48
N GLY A 132 15.90 -13.04 -4.70
CA GLY A 132 14.80 -13.48 -3.84
C GLY A 132 13.53 -12.68 -4.09
N SER A 133 12.56 -12.76 -3.17
CA SER A 133 11.29 -12.04 -3.33
C SER A 133 10.64 -11.65 -2.01
N LEU A 134 9.83 -10.60 -2.03
CA LEU A 134 8.95 -10.23 -0.92
C LEU A 134 7.65 -11.05 -0.90
N CYS A 135 7.35 -11.85 -1.94
CA CYS A 135 6.02 -12.40 -2.16
C CYS A 135 6.02 -13.89 -2.54
N GLY A 136 6.43 -14.22 -3.77
CA GLY A 136 6.13 -15.52 -4.39
C GLY A 136 7.18 -16.63 -4.21
N GLY A 137 8.42 -16.28 -3.86
CA GLY A 137 9.58 -17.17 -3.98
C GLY A 137 9.48 -18.47 -3.20
N ALA A 138 8.95 -18.44 -1.97
CA ALA A 138 8.83 -19.62 -1.13
C ALA A 138 7.92 -20.71 -1.74
N GLY A 139 6.75 -20.32 -2.28
CA GLY A 139 5.84 -21.26 -2.93
C GLY A 139 6.33 -21.74 -4.29
N GLN A 140 6.96 -20.85 -5.08
CA GLN A 140 7.64 -21.27 -6.30
C GLN A 140 8.71 -22.32 -6.01
N GLY A 141 9.57 -22.06 -5.01
CA GLY A 141 10.62 -22.98 -4.61
C GLY A 141 10.08 -24.31 -4.09
N ALA A 142 8.97 -24.29 -3.33
CA ALA A 142 8.31 -25.49 -2.85
C ALA A 142 7.74 -26.35 -3.99
N GLN A 143 6.95 -25.75 -4.89
CA GLN A 143 6.38 -26.48 -6.03
C GLN A 143 7.48 -26.96 -6.99
N ASN A 144 8.61 -26.24 -7.10
CA ASN A 144 9.77 -26.69 -7.87
C ASN A 144 10.40 -27.98 -7.34
N LEU A 145 10.33 -28.23 -6.03
CA LEU A 145 10.81 -29.49 -5.45
C LEU A 145 9.90 -30.67 -5.81
N ASP A 146 8.59 -30.43 -5.97
CA ASP A 146 7.57 -31.47 -6.13
C ASP A 146 7.23 -31.77 -7.58
N PHE A 147 7.01 -30.72 -8.37
CA PHE A 147 6.59 -30.80 -9.76
C PHE A 147 7.72 -30.52 -10.77
N GLY A 148 8.88 -30.02 -10.32
CA GLY A 148 9.83 -29.38 -11.23
C GLY A 148 9.36 -27.96 -11.57
N GLU A 149 9.79 -27.39 -12.69
CA GLU A 149 9.33 -26.05 -13.10
C GLU A 149 7.79 -25.93 -13.01
N ARG A 150 7.33 -25.05 -12.11
CA ARG A 150 5.92 -24.89 -11.75
C ARG A 150 5.08 -24.50 -12.96
N VAL A 151 4.01 -25.25 -13.20
CA VAL A 151 2.92 -24.90 -14.11
C VAL A 151 1.59 -24.97 -13.33
N SER A 152 0.72 -23.98 -13.50
CA SER A 152 -0.60 -23.93 -12.84
C SER A 152 -1.73 -24.21 -13.83
N HIS A 153 -2.89 -24.61 -13.31
CA HIS A 153 -4.11 -24.67 -14.11
C HIS A 153 -4.48 -23.30 -14.65
N ASP A 154 -5.02 -23.29 -15.86
CA ASP A 154 -5.72 -22.12 -16.35
C ASP A 154 -6.95 -21.86 -15.47
N PRO A 155 -7.20 -20.62 -15.01
CA PRO A 155 -8.34 -20.35 -14.16
C PRO A 155 -9.69 -20.79 -14.74
N LEU A 156 -9.83 -20.78 -16.07
CA LEU A 156 -11.06 -21.23 -16.72
C LEU A 156 -11.31 -22.73 -16.54
N ASP A 157 -10.27 -23.55 -16.36
CA ASP A 157 -10.40 -24.98 -16.12
C ASP A 157 -11.04 -25.29 -14.75
N HIS A 158 -10.91 -24.39 -13.77
CA HIS A 158 -11.58 -24.55 -12.48
C HIS A 158 -13.12 -24.54 -12.58
N ARG A 159 -13.70 -24.18 -13.73
CA ARG A 159 -15.14 -24.42 -13.97
C ARG A 159 -15.46 -25.92 -14.07
N ASN A 160 -14.50 -26.79 -14.36
CA ASN A 160 -14.71 -28.23 -14.39
C ASN A 160 -14.71 -28.86 -12.98
N SER A 161 -14.30 -28.12 -11.95
CA SER A 161 -14.26 -28.60 -10.57
C SER A 161 -15.66 -28.92 -10.02
N ARG A 162 -15.76 -29.98 -9.23
CA ARG A 162 -16.94 -30.28 -8.38
C ARG A 162 -16.79 -29.71 -6.98
N SER A 163 -15.58 -29.38 -6.57
CA SER A 163 -15.29 -28.71 -5.30
C SER A 163 -14.02 -27.85 -5.41
N MET A 164 -13.85 -26.91 -4.48
CA MET A 164 -12.68 -26.04 -4.45
C MET A 164 -12.17 -25.83 -3.03
N VAL A 165 -10.85 -25.89 -2.86
CA VAL A 165 -10.16 -25.53 -1.62
C VAL A 165 -9.35 -24.26 -1.87
N LEU A 166 -9.68 -23.19 -1.16
CA LEU A 166 -8.92 -21.94 -1.13
C LEU A 166 -8.00 -21.98 0.08
N TRP A 167 -6.70 -22.22 -0.14
CA TRP A 167 -5.73 -22.38 0.95
C TRP A 167 -4.90 -21.11 1.13
N ALA A 168 -5.09 -20.41 2.23
CA ALA A 168 -4.51 -19.09 2.55
C ALA A 168 -4.71 -18.06 1.42
N ARG A 169 -5.89 -18.10 0.78
CA ARG A 169 -6.23 -17.32 -0.42
C ARG A 169 -7.52 -16.51 -0.19
N ASN A 170 -7.45 -15.21 -0.47
CA ASN A 170 -8.56 -14.27 -0.31
C ASN A 170 -9.01 -13.64 -1.65
N PRO A 171 -9.64 -14.41 -2.57
CA PRO A 171 -10.06 -13.91 -3.88
C PRO A 171 -11.00 -12.71 -3.83
N ALA A 172 -11.81 -12.55 -2.77
CA ALA A 172 -12.70 -11.40 -2.60
C ALA A 172 -11.95 -10.05 -2.56
N SER A 173 -10.68 -10.04 -2.15
CA SER A 173 -9.85 -8.83 -2.12
C SER A 173 -8.74 -8.83 -3.19
N THR A 174 -8.19 -10.00 -3.52
CA THR A 174 -6.96 -10.09 -4.34
C THR A 174 -7.13 -10.82 -5.67
N ASN A 175 -8.25 -11.52 -5.91
CA ASN A 175 -8.46 -12.24 -7.16
C ASN A 175 -9.94 -12.33 -7.59
N ILE A 176 -10.55 -11.19 -7.93
CA ILE A 176 -11.99 -11.09 -8.15
C ILE A 176 -12.52 -11.97 -9.31
N SER A 177 -11.71 -12.29 -10.32
CA SER A 177 -12.10 -13.19 -11.42
C SER A 177 -12.40 -14.62 -10.98
N LEU A 178 -11.90 -15.06 -9.82
CA LEU A 178 -12.25 -16.36 -9.25
C LEU A 178 -13.64 -16.38 -8.59
N VAL A 179 -14.18 -15.24 -8.16
CA VAL A 179 -15.46 -15.20 -7.44
C VAL A 179 -16.63 -15.75 -8.27
N PRO A 180 -16.78 -15.43 -9.57
CA PRO A 180 -17.77 -16.08 -10.42
C PRO A 180 -17.60 -17.60 -10.50
N ILE A 181 -16.37 -18.10 -10.55
CA ILE A 181 -16.07 -19.54 -10.64
C ILE A 181 -16.46 -20.24 -9.33
N ILE A 182 -16.09 -19.66 -8.20
CA ILE A 182 -16.48 -20.13 -6.86
C ILE A 182 -18.01 -20.23 -6.74
N ARG A 183 -18.73 -19.18 -7.16
CA ARG A 183 -20.20 -19.16 -7.14
C ARG A 183 -20.81 -20.20 -8.08
N ASP A 184 -20.23 -20.42 -9.25
CA ASP A 184 -20.69 -21.43 -10.20
C ASP A 184 -20.55 -22.85 -9.65
N ILE A 185 -19.41 -23.18 -9.04
CA ILE A 185 -19.18 -24.48 -8.37
C ILE A 185 -20.27 -24.71 -7.31
N ARG A 186 -20.51 -23.73 -6.44
CA ARG A 186 -21.55 -23.84 -5.40
C ARG A 186 -22.96 -23.95 -5.98
N LYS A 187 -23.27 -23.20 -7.04
CA LYS A 187 -24.56 -23.28 -7.74
C LYS A 187 -24.81 -24.67 -8.33
N ARG A 188 -23.76 -25.38 -8.75
CA ARG A 188 -23.81 -26.77 -9.22
C ARG A 188 -23.84 -27.81 -8.08
N GLY A 189 -23.94 -27.38 -6.83
CA GLY A 189 -23.97 -28.24 -5.64
C GLY A 189 -22.60 -28.66 -5.12
N GLY A 190 -21.52 -28.04 -5.62
CA GLY A 190 -20.16 -28.29 -5.18
C GLY A 190 -19.78 -27.56 -3.89
N SER A 191 -18.89 -28.15 -3.10
CA SER A 191 -18.38 -27.58 -1.86
C SER A 191 -17.20 -26.65 -2.09
N VAL A 192 -17.16 -25.53 -1.38
CA VAL A 192 -16.02 -24.62 -1.31
C VAL A 192 -15.53 -24.54 0.12
N ILE A 193 -14.25 -24.85 0.33
CA ILE A 193 -13.59 -24.77 1.65
C ILE A 193 -12.56 -23.64 1.59
N VAL A 194 -12.60 -22.74 2.58
CA VAL A 194 -11.52 -21.79 2.85
C VAL A 194 -10.71 -22.34 4.02
N ILE A 195 -9.40 -22.49 3.82
CA ILE A 195 -8.45 -22.85 4.87
C ILE A 195 -7.54 -21.64 5.08
N ASP A 196 -7.78 -20.87 6.13
CA ASP A 196 -7.07 -19.62 6.39
C ASP A 196 -7.16 -19.29 7.89
N PRO A 197 -6.06 -19.01 8.61
CA PRO A 197 -6.13 -18.55 10.00
C PRO A 197 -6.89 -17.23 10.17
N ALA A 198 -6.92 -16.37 9.15
CA ALA A 198 -7.61 -15.08 9.20
C ALA A 198 -9.09 -15.22 8.80
N HIS A 199 -9.97 -14.50 9.52
CA HIS A 199 -11.36 -14.32 9.09
C HIS A 199 -11.44 -13.26 7.99
N THR A 200 -11.22 -13.70 6.75
CA THR A 200 -11.21 -12.79 5.58
C THR A 200 -12.57 -12.70 4.91
N ARG A 201 -12.75 -11.68 4.06
CA ARG A 201 -13.96 -11.51 3.21
C ARG A 201 -14.30 -12.73 2.35
N SER A 202 -13.33 -13.61 2.07
CA SER A 202 -13.58 -14.83 1.29
C SER A 202 -14.22 -15.95 2.10
N ALA A 203 -14.22 -15.89 3.44
CA ALA A 203 -14.91 -16.86 4.29
C ALA A 203 -16.42 -16.91 3.98
N ALA A 204 -17.04 -15.75 3.71
CA ALA A 204 -18.45 -15.66 3.31
C ALA A 204 -18.76 -16.30 1.94
N LEU A 205 -17.74 -16.62 1.13
CA LEU A 205 -17.92 -17.31 -0.15
C LEU A 205 -17.93 -18.84 0.00
N ALA A 206 -17.47 -19.36 1.13
CA ALA A 206 -17.25 -20.78 1.38
C ALA A 206 -18.39 -21.42 2.17
N ASP A 207 -18.46 -22.75 2.09
CA ASP A 207 -19.35 -23.58 2.92
C ASP A 207 -18.71 -23.93 4.27
N HIS A 208 -17.36 -23.99 4.30
CA HIS A 208 -16.58 -24.21 5.50
C HIS A 208 -15.37 -23.28 5.56
N HIS A 209 -15.08 -22.74 6.75
CA HIS A 209 -13.86 -22.00 7.05
C HIS A 209 -13.06 -22.75 8.13
N ILE A 210 -11.97 -23.39 7.73
CA ILE A 210 -11.06 -24.10 8.63
C ILE A 210 -9.89 -23.18 8.97
N ARG A 211 -9.60 -22.99 10.26
CA ARG A 211 -8.62 -22.02 10.76
C ARG A 211 -7.43 -22.72 11.43
N PRO A 212 -6.47 -23.28 10.67
CA PRO A 212 -5.27 -23.85 11.26
C PRO A 212 -4.46 -22.78 11.99
N LYS A 213 -3.61 -23.21 12.93
CA LYS A 213 -2.57 -22.35 13.52
C LYS A 213 -1.69 -21.81 12.39
N PRO A 214 -1.31 -20.51 12.43
CA PRO A 214 -0.37 -19.96 11.47
C PRO A 214 0.90 -20.83 11.34
N GLY A 215 1.25 -21.20 10.12
CA GLY A 215 2.43 -22.00 9.84
C GLY A 215 2.30 -23.49 10.18
N HIS A 216 1.07 -23.99 10.42
CA HIS A 216 0.81 -25.39 10.80
C HIS A 216 -0.12 -26.11 9.81
N ASP A 217 -0.36 -25.51 8.64
CA ASP A 217 -1.21 -26.02 7.56
C ASP A 217 -0.85 -27.45 7.11
N GLY A 218 0.45 -27.77 7.08
CA GLY A 218 0.94 -29.08 6.65
C GLY A 218 0.40 -30.23 7.51
N TYR A 219 0.13 -30.01 8.80
CA TYR A 219 -0.47 -31.03 9.66
C TYR A 219 -1.92 -31.34 9.30
N LEU A 220 -2.72 -30.34 8.93
CA LEU A 220 -4.08 -30.54 8.44
C LEU A 220 -4.05 -31.30 7.11
N ALA A 221 -3.13 -30.95 6.20
CA ALA A 221 -2.97 -31.66 4.94
C ALA A 221 -2.60 -33.13 5.15
N MET A 222 -1.65 -33.42 6.04
CA MET A 222 -1.25 -34.78 6.41
C MET A 222 -2.40 -35.56 7.09
N ALA A 223 -3.18 -34.92 7.96
CA ALA A 223 -4.34 -35.55 8.60
C ALA A 223 -5.38 -35.98 7.56
N ALA A 224 -5.69 -35.10 6.60
CA ALA A 224 -6.61 -35.41 5.51
C ALA A 224 -6.06 -36.51 4.59
N ALA A 225 -4.77 -36.47 4.25
CA ALA A 225 -4.13 -37.53 3.45
C ALA A 225 -4.23 -38.90 4.13
N LYS A 226 -3.99 -38.95 5.45
CA LYS A 226 -4.09 -40.20 6.23
C LYS A 226 -5.51 -40.75 6.30
N LEU A 227 -6.53 -39.88 6.34
CA LEU A 227 -7.93 -40.29 6.26
C LEU A 227 -8.28 -40.87 4.88
N ILE A 228 -7.78 -40.27 3.80
CA ILE A 228 -7.96 -40.78 2.43
C ILE A 228 -7.33 -42.17 2.28
N LEU A 229 -6.09 -42.33 2.77
CA LEU A 229 -5.36 -43.60 2.74
C LEU A 229 -6.07 -44.69 3.57
N SER A 230 -6.59 -44.32 4.75
CA SER A 230 -7.31 -45.26 5.61
C SER A 230 -8.62 -45.73 4.98
N ALA A 231 -9.23 -44.91 4.12
CA ALA A 231 -10.42 -45.26 3.35
C ALA A 231 -10.13 -46.06 2.07
N GLY A 232 -8.86 -46.23 1.68
CA GLY A 232 -8.48 -46.86 0.42
C GLY A 232 -8.87 -46.03 -0.82
N ALA A 233 -9.04 -44.72 -0.66
CA ALA A 233 -9.53 -43.79 -1.69
C ALA A 233 -8.41 -43.02 -2.41
N GLU A 234 -7.16 -43.41 -2.17
CA GLU A 234 -5.97 -42.85 -2.80
C GLU A 234 -5.82 -43.22 -4.28
N ASP A 235 -5.15 -42.38 -5.04
CA ASP A 235 -4.76 -42.68 -6.42
C ASP A 235 -3.52 -43.58 -6.46
N ARG A 236 -3.76 -44.90 -6.34
CA ARG A 236 -2.71 -45.93 -6.36
C ARG A 236 -1.94 -45.96 -7.67
N GLU A 237 -2.59 -45.65 -8.79
CA GLU A 237 -1.93 -45.66 -10.09
C GLU A 237 -0.91 -44.53 -10.17
N PHE A 238 -1.32 -43.32 -9.77
CA PHE A 238 -0.44 -42.16 -9.65
C PHE A 238 0.76 -42.44 -8.75
N ILE A 239 0.48 -42.91 -7.53
CA ILE A 239 1.51 -43.19 -6.53
C ILE A 239 2.53 -44.19 -7.05
N ASN A 240 2.10 -45.30 -7.64
CA ASN A 240 3.01 -46.39 -8.02
C ASN A 240 3.83 -46.09 -9.29
N HIS A 241 3.26 -45.36 -10.26
CA HIS A 241 3.89 -45.23 -11.59
C HIS A 241 4.44 -43.83 -11.86
N PHE A 242 3.81 -42.78 -11.33
CA PHE A 242 4.06 -41.39 -11.70
C PHE A 242 4.66 -40.54 -10.57
N SER A 243 4.99 -41.18 -9.45
CA SER A 243 5.61 -40.51 -8.30
C SER A 243 6.88 -41.21 -7.81
N GLU A 244 7.66 -40.49 -7.01
CA GLU A 244 8.77 -40.98 -6.21
C GLU A 244 8.71 -40.42 -4.78
N GLY A 245 9.38 -41.08 -3.83
CA GLY A 245 9.43 -40.63 -2.44
C GLY A 245 8.21 -40.99 -1.57
N TYR A 246 7.22 -41.72 -2.12
CA TYR A 246 5.99 -42.04 -1.40
C TYR A 246 6.20 -42.84 -0.12
N GLU A 247 7.14 -43.80 -0.12
CA GLU A 247 7.44 -44.61 1.07
C GLU A 247 7.99 -43.76 2.23
N GLN A 248 8.81 -42.76 1.93
CA GLN A 248 9.31 -41.80 2.90
C GLN A 248 8.18 -40.91 3.43
N PHE A 249 7.29 -40.45 2.55
CA PHE A 249 6.11 -39.69 2.95
C PHE A 249 5.17 -40.51 3.85
N ARG A 250 4.92 -41.77 3.49
CA ARG A 250 4.14 -42.70 4.34
C ARG A 250 4.79 -42.85 5.71
N ALA A 251 6.11 -43.03 5.77
CA ALA A 251 6.84 -43.09 7.03
C ALA A 251 6.74 -41.81 7.87
N ILE A 252 6.59 -40.63 7.24
CA ILE A 252 6.30 -39.38 7.95
C ILE A 252 4.89 -39.41 8.53
N LEU A 253 3.88 -39.80 7.73
CA LEU A 253 2.49 -39.91 8.18
C LEU A 253 2.31 -40.91 9.32
N ASP A 254 3.07 -42.01 9.34
CA ASP A 254 2.97 -43.07 10.33
C ASP A 254 3.49 -42.68 11.72
N ARG A 255 4.25 -41.58 11.83
CA ARG A 255 4.75 -41.06 13.11
C ARG A 255 3.66 -40.51 14.02
N HIS A 256 2.53 -40.10 13.44
CA HIS A 256 1.47 -39.40 14.17
C HIS A 256 0.07 -39.95 13.86
N GLY A 257 -0.82 -39.88 14.84
CA GLY A 257 -2.24 -40.18 14.66
C GLY A 257 -2.99 -39.00 14.00
N VAL A 258 -4.16 -39.25 13.39
CA VAL A 258 -5.00 -38.17 12.81
C VAL A 258 -5.38 -37.13 13.87
N ALA A 259 -5.78 -37.56 15.07
CA ALA A 259 -6.13 -36.64 16.16
C ALA A 259 -4.95 -35.79 16.63
N GLU A 260 -3.74 -36.37 16.64
CA GLU A 260 -2.51 -35.68 17.00
C GLU A 260 -2.12 -34.63 15.95
N LEU A 261 -2.20 -34.98 14.66
CA LEU A 261 -2.00 -34.04 13.55
C LEU A 261 -3.01 -32.88 13.61
N CYS A 262 -4.29 -33.15 13.89
CA CYS A 262 -5.29 -32.10 14.05
C CYS A 262 -4.99 -31.19 15.24
N ALA A 263 -4.56 -31.76 16.38
CA ALA A 263 -4.15 -30.98 17.55
C ALA A 263 -2.93 -30.08 17.27
N MET A 264 -1.93 -30.59 16.53
CA MET A 264 -0.78 -29.79 16.08
C MET A 264 -1.19 -28.69 15.10
N ALA A 265 -2.09 -28.99 14.16
CA ALA A 265 -2.71 -28.00 13.28
C ALA A 265 -3.57 -26.97 14.04
N GLY A 266 -4.00 -27.27 15.27
CA GLY A 266 -4.92 -26.44 16.04
C GLY A 266 -6.34 -26.39 15.46
N VAL A 267 -6.80 -27.51 14.88
CA VAL A 267 -8.14 -27.70 14.31
C VAL A 267 -8.80 -28.95 14.88
N SER A 268 -10.11 -29.11 14.67
CA SER A 268 -10.82 -30.31 15.09
C SER A 268 -10.55 -31.48 14.13
N THR A 269 -10.75 -32.72 14.60
CA THR A 269 -10.76 -33.89 13.71
C THR A 269 -11.89 -33.82 12.68
N ALA A 270 -13.01 -33.16 13.02
CA ALA A 270 -14.11 -32.94 12.09
C ALA A 270 -13.68 -32.07 10.88
N ASP A 271 -12.81 -31.08 11.09
CA ASP A 271 -12.28 -30.25 10.00
C ASP A 271 -11.45 -31.07 9.01
N ALA A 272 -10.56 -31.94 9.51
CA ALA A 272 -9.79 -32.85 8.67
C ALA A 272 -10.69 -33.84 7.91
N VAL A 273 -11.77 -34.30 8.55
CA VAL A 273 -12.79 -35.17 7.92
C VAL A 273 -13.55 -34.43 6.83
N ILE A 274 -13.93 -33.15 7.03
CA ILE A 274 -14.59 -32.32 6.01
C ILE A 274 -13.68 -32.19 4.77
N LEU A 275 -12.40 -31.88 4.97
CA LEU A 275 -11.43 -31.76 3.89
C LEU A 275 -11.23 -33.10 3.16
N ALA A 276 -10.98 -34.18 3.89
CA ALA A 276 -10.80 -35.51 3.31
C ALA A 276 -12.03 -35.99 2.55
N ASN A 277 -13.24 -35.87 3.13
CA ASN A 277 -14.48 -36.29 2.49
C ASN A 277 -14.77 -35.48 1.23
N THR A 278 -14.49 -34.17 1.23
CA THR A 278 -14.63 -33.33 0.03
C THR A 278 -13.70 -33.84 -1.07
N LEU A 279 -12.44 -34.08 -0.74
CA LEU A 279 -11.45 -34.62 -1.68
C LEU A 279 -11.74 -36.04 -2.15
N MET A 280 -12.49 -36.85 -1.39
CA MET A 280 -12.88 -38.20 -1.81
C MET A 280 -14.17 -38.21 -2.64
N ALA A 281 -15.20 -37.50 -2.18
CA ALA A 281 -16.57 -37.61 -2.70
C ALA A 281 -16.92 -36.56 -3.76
N GLN A 282 -16.24 -35.42 -3.78
CA GLN A 282 -16.54 -34.30 -4.69
C GLN A 282 -15.41 -34.02 -5.67
N LYS A 283 -14.82 -35.08 -6.23
CA LYS A 283 -13.78 -35.01 -7.28
C LYS A 283 -14.37 -34.64 -8.65
N PRO A 284 -13.64 -33.90 -9.51
CA PRO A 284 -12.33 -33.32 -9.25
C PRO A 284 -12.40 -32.08 -8.34
N THR A 285 -11.37 -31.90 -7.52
CA THR A 285 -11.23 -30.79 -6.57
C THR A 285 -10.05 -29.91 -6.95
N SER A 286 -10.29 -28.62 -7.18
CA SER A 286 -9.19 -27.65 -7.35
C SER A 286 -8.70 -27.13 -6.01
N ILE A 287 -7.40 -27.23 -5.78
CA ILE A 287 -6.74 -26.68 -4.60
C ILE A 287 -5.94 -25.45 -5.03
N LEU A 288 -6.34 -24.27 -4.55
CA LEU A 288 -5.73 -23.00 -4.91
C LEU A 288 -4.92 -22.45 -3.75
N LEU A 289 -3.60 -22.47 -3.88
CA LEU A 289 -2.69 -21.89 -2.92
C LEU A 289 -2.74 -20.36 -3.03
N GLY A 290 -2.72 -19.70 -1.88
CA GLY A 290 -2.58 -18.26 -1.77
C GLY A 290 -1.27 -17.87 -1.12
N TRP A 291 -0.95 -16.58 -1.23
CA TRP A 291 0.33 -16.04 -0.78
C TRP A 291 0.52 -16.04 0.73
N GLY A 292 -0.50 -16.37 1.53
CA GLY A 292 -0.34 -16.52 2.99
C GLY A 292 0.60 -17.68 3.35
N LEU A 293 0.56 -18.78 2.60
CA LEU A 293 1.47 -19.92 2.80
C LEU A 293 2.94 -19.59 2.56
N HIS A 294 3.24 -18.52 1.82
CA HIS A 294 4.60 -18.10 1.48
C HIS A 294 5.29 -17.34 2.62
N ARG A 295 4.53 -16.92 3.64
CA ARG A 295 4.96 -15.94 4.64
C ARG A 295 5.58 -16.58 5.89
N TYR A 296 6.11 -17.80 5.76
CA TYR A 296 6.75 -18.55 6.84
C TYR A 296 8.17 -18.95 6.46
N GLU A 297 9.05 -19.08 7.45
CA GLU A 297 10.44 -19.49 7.22
C GLU A 297 10.49 -20.88 6.55
N ASN A 298 9.63 -21.77 7.05
CA ASN A 298 9.53 -23.16 6.63
C ASN A 298 8.28 -23.43 5.76
N ALA A 299 7.87 -22.44 4.97
CA ALA A 299 6.72 -22.50 4.05
C ALA A 299 6.71 -23.75 3.13
N HIS A 300 7.89 -24.24 2.73
CA HIS A 300 8.02 -25.41 1.88
C HIS A 300 7.45 -26.68 2.50
N HIS A 301 7.62 -26.94 3.80
CA HIS A 301 6.98 -28.10 4.44
C HIS A 301 5.44 -28.03 4.39
N LEU A 302 4.88 -26.82 4.47
CA LEU A 302 3.44 -26.59 4.42
C LEU A 302 2.89 -26.86 3.01
N ILE A 303 3.53 -26.25 2.01
CA ILE A 303 3.10 -26.34 0.61
C ILE A 303 3.28 -27.76 0.08
N ARG A 304 4.43 -28.39 0.34
CA ARG A 304 4.69 -29.77 -0.11
C ARG A 304 3.73 -30.79 0.50
N ALA A 305 3.26 -30.57 1.73
CA ALA A 305 2.22 -31.40 2.33
C ALA A 305 0.86 -31.24 1.63
N VAL A 306 0.52 -30.03 1.18
CA VAL A 306 -0.70 -29.77 0.38
C VAL A 306 -0.57 -30.35 -1.03
N ASP A 307 0.60 -30.23 -1.66
CA ASP A 307 0.90 -30.84 -2.96
C ASP A 307 0.77 -32.37 -2.87
N ALA A 308 1.35 -32.98 -1.82
CA ALA A 308 1.21 -34.41 -1.53
C ALA A 308 -0.25 -34.83 -1.30
N LEU A 309 -1.07 -34.01 -0.63
CA LEU A 309 -2.50 -34.25 -0.49
C LEU A 309 -3.21 -34.23 -1.85
N GLY A 310 -2.85 -33.30 -2.73
CA GLY A 310 -3.34 -33.26 -4.12
C GLY A 310 -3.00 -34.53 -4.91
N ALA A 311 -1.77 -35.03 -4.75
CA ALA A 311 -1.31 -36.29 -5.35
C ALA A 311 -2.06 -37.52 -4.78
N VAL A 312 -2.11 -37.67 -3.45
CA VAL A 312 -2.81 -38.78 -2.79
C VAL A 312 -4.29 -38.82 -3.16
N SER A 313 -4.93 -37.65 -3.23
CA SER A 313 -6.35 -37.55 -3.58
C SER A 313 -6.66 -37.78 -5.06
N GLY A 314 -5.66 -37.92 -5.93
CA GLY A 314 -5.85 -38.17 -7.37
C GLY A 314 -6.32 -36.95 -8.16
N ASN A 315 -5.97 -35.74 -7.71
CA ASN A 315 -6.37 -34.50 -8.38
C ASN A 315 -5.30 -33.96 -9.35
N ILE A 316 -4.08 -34.47 -9.35
CA ILE A 316 -2.98 -33.99 -10.22
C ILE A 316 -3.22 -34.43 -11.67
N GLY A 317 -3.09 -33.53 -12.65
CA GLY A 317 -3.26 -33.87 -14.07
C GLY A 317 -4.70 -34.17 -14.48
N VAL A 318 -5.69 -33.62 -13.77
CA VAL A 318 -7.13 -33.83 -13.99
C VAL A 318 -7.83 -32.50 -14.19
N ALA A 319 -8.66 -32.37 -15.22
CA ALA A 319 -9.46 -31.16 -15.47
C ALA A 319 -10.35 -30.81 -14.26
N GLY A 320 -10.33 -29.55 -13.83
CA GLY A 320 -11.01 -29.10 -12.61
C GLY A 320 -10.36 -29.57 -11.30
N GLY A 321 -9.17 -30.16 -11.38
CA GLY A 321 -8.39 -30.65 -10.25
C GLY A 321 -7.20 -29.75 -9.91
N GLY A 322 -6.11 -30.42 -9.51
CA GLY A 322 -4.77 -29.85 -9.36
C GLY A 322 -4.52 -29.06 -8.07
N VAL A 323 -3.25 -28.75 -7.85
CA VAL A 323 -2.78 -27.79 -6.85
C VAL A 323 -2.12 -26.64 -7.59
N SER A 324 -2.76 -25.46 -7.58
CA SER A 324 -2.34 -24.31 -8.39
C SER A 324 -1.99 -23.11 -7.52
N GLN A 325 -0.90 -22.43 -7.88
CA GLN A 325 -0.43 -21.23 -7.18
C GLN A 325 -0.47 -20.00 -8.09
N GLY A 326 0.21 -20.06 -9.24
CA GLY A 326 0.27 -18.98 -10.24
C GLY A 326 1.25 -19.30 -11.37
N PHE A 327 1.54 -18.29 -12.19
CA PHE A 327 2.48 -18.32 -13.33
C PHE A 327 3.63 -17.35 -13.08
N GLU A 328 4.69 -17.44 -13.90
CA GLU A 328 5.81 -16.49 -13.86
C GLU A 328 5.43 -15.21 -14.64
N GLU A 329 5.37 -14.07 -13.97
CA GLU A 329 4.89 -12.80 -14.53
C GLU A 329 5.63 -12.30 -15.77
N TYR A 330 6.94 -12.57 -15.87
CA TYR A 330 7.77 -12.19 -17.02
C TYR A 330 8.10 -13.38 -17.93
N GLY A 331 7.51 -14.55 -17.67
CA GLY A 331 7.72 -15.76 -18.48
C GLY A 331 7.41 -15.60 -19.97
N PRO A 332 6.35 -14.86 -20.37
CA PRO A 332 6.01 -14.69 -21.78
C PRO A 332 6.96 -13.80 -22.60
N PHE A 333 7.90 -13.08 -21.98
CA PHE A 333 8.78 -12.13 -22.66
C PHE A 333 10.20 -12.70 -22.84
N ASP A 334 10.98 -12.12 -23.75
CA ASP A 334 12.38 -12.51 -23.95
C ASP A 334 13.26 -12.00 -22.81
N GLN A 335 13.54 -12.92 -21.89
CA GLN A 335 14.37 -12.70 -20.71
C GLN A 335 15.86 -12.53 -21.02
N HIS A 336 16.31 -12.75 -22.27
CA HIS A 336 17.67 -12.40 -22.69
C HIS A 336 17.99 -10.92 -22.40
N TYR A 337 16.99 -10.06 -22.57
CA TYR A 337 17.10 -8.63 -22.34
C TYR A 337 17.05 -8.23 -20.86
N TRP A 338 17.03 -9.17 -19.91
CA TRP A 338 17.54 -8.84 -18.58
C TRP A 338 19.01 -8.41 -18.66
N GLY A 339 19.78 -8.93 -19.62
CA GLY A 339 21.20 -8.63 -19.80
C GLY A 339 22.11 -9.35 -18.81
N ASP A 340 21.61 -10.41 -18.18
CA ASP A 340 22.28 -11.07 -17.06
C ASP A 340 23.61 -11.75 -17.42
N THR A 341 23.81 -12.02 -18.71
CA THR A 341 25.03 -12.61 -19.28
C THR A 341 26.03 -11.59 -19.82
N LEU A 342 25.72 -10.28 -19.82
CA LEU A 342 26.58 -9.25 -20.41
C LEU A 342 27.88 -9.01 -19.61
N ASN A 343 27.80 -9.03 -18.28
CA ASN A 343 28.93 -8.75 -17.39
C ASN A 343 28.92 -9.63 -16.11
N PRO A 344 29.09 -10.96 -16.19
CA PRO A 344 29.17 -11.83 -15.00
C PRO A 344 30.58 -11.88 -14.39
N PRO A 345 30.75 -12.09 -13.05
CA PRO A 345 29.71 -12.15 -12.01
C PRO A 345 29.33 -10.76 -11.48
N ARG A 346 28.11 -10.62 -10.94
CA ARG A 346 27.58 -9.38 -10.35
C ARG A 346 27.13 -9.63 -8.92
N ARG A 347 27.39 -8.69 -8.03
CA ARG A 347 26.85 -8.70 -6.68
C ARG A 347 25.33 -8.66 -6.71
N THR A 348 24.72 -9.52 -5.90
CA THR A 348 23.28 -9.49 -5.63
C THR A 348 23.04 -9.42 -4.13
N LEU A 349 22.04 -8.65 -3.72
CA LEU A 349 21.62 -8.54 -2.33
C LEU A 349 20.26 -9.21 -2.15
N LEU A 350 20.07 -9.87 -1.01
CA LEU A 350 18.81 -10.55 -0.72
C LEU A 350 17.73 -9.54 -0.30
N ILE A 351 16.64 -9.45 -1.08
CA ILE A 351 15.59 -8.45 -0.83
C ILE A 351 14.89 -8.63 0.54
N ALA A 352 14.78 -9.87 1.02
CA ALA A 352 14.16 -10.20 2.31
C ALA A 352 14.97 -9.66 3.52
N ARG A 353 16.25 -9.33 3.29
CA ARG A 353 17.17 -8.76 4.28
C ARG A 353 17.86 -7.50 3.78
N VAL A 354 17.17 -6.74 2.92
CA VAL A 354 17.80 -5.65 2.16
C VAL A 354 18.50 -4.61 3.04
N GLY A 355 17.96 -4.30 4.22
CA GLY A 355 18.61 -3.39 5.18
C GLY A 355 19.96 -3.94 5.67
N GLU A 356 19.97 -5.19 6.16
CA GLU A 356 21.20 -5.87 6.59
C GLU A 356 22.22 -6.03 5.45
N GLU A 357 21.76 -6.49 4.29
CA GLU A 357 22.61 -6.73 3.12
C GLU A 357 23.25 -5.43 2.60
N LEU A 358 22.51 -4.31 2.61
CA LEU A 358 23.04 -2.99 2.25
C LEU A 358 24.10 -2.50 3.24
N LEU A 359 23.84 -2.62 4.55
CA LEU A 359 24.78 -2.19 5.60
C LEU A 359 26.06 -3.04 5.60
N ASN A 360 25.96 -4.32 5.29
CA ASN A 360 27.08 -5.26 5.23
C ASN A 360 27.86 -5.20 3.90
N ALA A 361 27.28 -4.62 2.85
CA ALA A 361 27.96 -4.44 1.58
C ALA A 361 29.04 -3.36 1.71
N THR A 362 30.29 -3.76 2.00
CA THR A 362 31.43 -2.84 2.19
C THR A 362 32.47 -2.87 1.07
N ASP A 363 32.50 -3.92 0.25
CA ASP A 363 33.47 -4.09 -0.85
C ASP A 363 32.76 -4.32 -2.20
N PRO A 364 32.56 -3.26 -3.01
CA PRO A 364 32.58 -1.85 -2.61
C PRO A 364 31.33 -1.49 -1.78
N LYS A 365 31.38 -0.41 -0.99
CA LYS A 365 30.18 0.09 -0.30
C LYS A 365 29.09 0.50 -1.31
N ILE A 366 27.82 0.26 -1.00
CA ILE A 366 26.71 0.85 -1.76
C ILE A 366 26.68 2.36 -1.51
N ARG A 367 26.91 3.13 -2.58
CA ARG A 367 26.98 4.60 -2.58
C ARG A 367 25.78 5.23 -3.25
N MET A 368 25.14 4.53 -4.19
CA MET A 368 23.94 5.02 -4.86
C MET A 368 22.86 3.95 -4.88
N ILE A 369 21.61 4.37 -4.67
CA ILE A 369 20.43 3.52 -4.80
C ILE A 369 19.50 4.14 -5.83
N PHE A 370 19.14 3.39 -6.86
CA PHE A 370 18.14 3.78 -7.85
C PHE A 370 16.90 2.92 -7.68
N VAL A 371 15.77 3.53 -7.32
CA VAL A 371 14.52 2.81 -7.01
C VAL A 371 13.48 3.05 -8.10
N THR A 372 12.91 1.95 -8.63
CA THR A 372 11.77 1.96 -9.57
C THR A 372 10.68 0.99 -9.11
N ALA A 373 9.42 1.30 -9.45
CA ALA A 373 8.25 0.47 -9.18
C ALA A 373 8.15 -0.09 -7.73
N ALA A 374 8.62 0.64 -6.72
CA ALA A 374 8.74 0.16 -5.34
C ALA A 374 8.64 1.29 -4.30
N ASN A 375 8.23 0.95 -3.09
CA ASN A 375 8.41 1.77 -1.88
C ASN A 375 9.10 0.91 -0.79
N PRO A 376 10.43 0.71 -0.86
CA PRO A 376 11.17 -0.15 0.06
C PRO A 376 11.01 0.23 1.53
N LEU A 377 10.95 1.53 1.85
CA LEU A 377 10.88 2.00 3.24
C LEU A 377 9.54 1.65 3.89
N CYS A 378 8.47 1.50 3.09
CA CYS A 378 7.18 0.99 3.56
C CYS A 378 7.11 -0.55 3.51
N MET A 379 7.60 -1.17 2.44
CA MET A 379 7.25 -2.56 2.08
C MET A 379 8.27 -3.63 2.50
N ALA A 380 9.54 -3.28 2.69
CA ALA A 380 10.55 -4.23 3.12
C ALA A 380 10.43 -4.50 4.64
N PRO A 381 10.76 -5.71 5.12
CA PRO A 381 10.79 -5.99 6.56
C PRO A 381 11.91 -5.21 7.26
N ASN A 382 11.77 -5.01 8.56
CA ASN A 382 12.70 -4.26 9.41
C ASN A 382 12.91 -2.84 8.89
N THR A 383 11.81 -2.09 8.76
CA THR A 383 11.79 -0.72 8.22
C THR A 383 12.86 0.19 8.85
N ALA A 384 13.12 0.07 10.15
CA ALA A 384 14.16 0.85 10.84
C ALA A 384 15.56 0.60 10.25
N LYS A 385 15.94 -0.67 10.05
CA LYS A 385 17.23 -1.03 9.45
C LYS A 385 17.31 -0.65 7.97
N VAL A 386 16.20 -0.75 7.23
CA VAL A 386 16.14 -0.29 5.83
C VAL A 386 16.33 1.23 5.75
N THR A 387 15.75 1.97 6.69
CA THR A 387 15.92 3.43 6.80
C THR A 387 17.39 3.78 7.02
N GLU A 388 18.04 3.14 8.01
CA GLU A 388 19.48 3.31 8.27
C GLU A 388 20.33 3.01 7.03
N ALA A 389 20.01 1.93 6.31
CA ALA A 389 20.72 1.54 5.10
C ALA A 389 20.60 2.59 3.99
N PHE A 390 19.40 3.13 3.77
CA PHE A 390 19.16 4.18 2.77
C PHE A 390 19.86 5.49 3.14
N ASP A 391 19.83 5.88 4.42
CA ASP A 391 20.53 7.07 4.93
C ASP A 391 22.05 6.96 4.81
N SER A 392 22.58 5.74 4.75
CA SER A 392 24.03 5.51 4.59
C SER A 392 24.55 5.71 3.16
N ALA A 393 23.66 5.78 2.17
CA ALA A 393 23.99 5.99 0.76
C ALA A 393 24.30 7.47 0.47
N GLU A 394 25.20 7.73 -0.48
CA GLU A 394 25.56 9.09 -0.87
C GLU A 394 24.48 9.75 -1.76
N PHE A 395 23.74 8.94 -2.53
CA PHE A 395 22.79 9.45 -3.51
C PHE A 395 21.66 8.45 -3.80
N VAL A 396 20.42 8.87 -3.59
CA VAL A 396 19.21 8.07 -3.83
C VAL A 396 18.36 8.74 -4.90
N VAL A 397 18.02 7.97 -5.92
CA VAL A 397 17.10 8.36 -7.01
C VAL A 397 15.82 7.56 -6.85
N TYR A 398 14.69 8.25 -6.82
CA TYR A 398 13.37 7.62 -6.69
C TYR A 398 12.48 7.94 -7.88
N SER A 399 11.98 6.91 -8.56
CA SER A 399 10.93 7.00 -9.57
C SER A 399 9.58 6.62 -8.95
N GLY A 400 8.60 7.51 -9.00
CA GLY A 400 7.31 7.31 -8.35
C GLY A 400 6.23 8.30 -8.76
N HIS A 401 5.07 8.22 -8.12
CA HIS A 401 3.94 9.14 -8.35
C HIS A 401 3.74 10.14 -7.21
N PHE A 402 4.08 9.76 -5.98
CA PHE A 402 3.77 10.51 -4.76
C PHE A 402 5.01 10.62 -3.88
N MET A 403 5.07 11.66 -3.05
CA MET A 403 6.10 11.83 -2.02
C MET A 403 5.85 10.88 -0.85
N ASP A 404 6.12 9.59 -1.05
CA ASP A 404 5.96 8.54 -0.04
C ASP A 404 7.19 8.39 0.88
N ASP A 405 7.20 7.34 1.72
CA ASP A 405 8.30 7.09 2.66
C ASP A 405 9.67 6.97 1.97
N THR A 406 9.75 6.43 0.75
CA THR A 406 11.03 6.30 0.03
C THR A 406 11.49 7.65 -0.51
N ALA A 407 10.56 8.49 -0.95
CA ALA A 407 10.86 9.85 -1.41
C ALA A 407 11.54 10.68 -0.31
N ASP A 408 11.18 10.50 0.97
CA ASP A 408 11.75 11.26 2.08
C ASP A 408 13.27 11.05 2.26
N HIS A 409 13.83 9.98 1.68
CA HIS A 409 15.27 9.65 1.68
C HIS A 409 15.97 9.91 0.32
N ALA A 410 15.21 10.37 -0.69
CA ALA A 410 15.74 10.63 -2.02
C ALA A 410 16.36 12.03 -2.15
N GLN A 411 17.30 12.17 -3.10
CA GLN A 411 17.81 13.47 -3.57
C GLN A 411 17.22 13.86 -4.93
N VAL A 412 16.73 12.88 -5.70
CA VAL A 412 16.05 13.11 -6.98
C VAL A 412 14.75 12.33 -7.00
N PHE A 413 13.67 13.02 -7.35
CA PHE A 413 12.38 12.42 -7.67
C PHE A 413 12.14 12.50 -9.18
N LEU A 414 11.86 11.37 -9.82
CA LEU A 414 11.50 11.28 -11.23
C LEU A 414 10.00 10.92 -11.35
N PRO A 415 9.15 11.78 -11.92
CA PRO A 415 7.71 11.53 -12.00
C PRO A 415 7.39 10.49 -13.08
N ALA A 416 6.87 9.33 -12.65
CA ALA A 416 6.47 8.27 -13.55
C ALA A 416 5.05 8.48 -14.11
N THR A 417 4.84 8.02 -15.34
CA THR A 417 3.50 7.77 -15.89
C THR A 417 2.81 6.65 -15.13
N THR A 418 1.49 6.72 -15.08
CA THR A 418 0.64 5.55 -14.83
C THR A 418 0.53 4.74 -16.13
N PHE A 419 0.15 3.46 -16.03
CA PHE A 419 -0.18 2.64 -17.21
C PHE A 419 -1.21 3.23 -18.18
N LEU A 420 -1.98 4.25 -17.76
CA LEU A 420 -2.98 4.92 -18.60
C LEU A 420 -2.34 5.98 -19.53
N GLU A 421 -1.05 6.26 -19.36
CA GLU A 421 -0.31 7.33 -20.05
C GLU A 421 0.84 6.79 -20.92
N GLU A 422 0.97 5.47 -21.05
CA GLU A 422 2.07 4.82 -21.78
C GLU A 422 1.58 3.65 -22.62
N ASP A 423 2.40 3.27 -23.61
CA ASP A 423 2.19 2.10 -24.47
C ASP A 423 3.17 0.97 -24.08
N ASP A 424 2.65 -0.22 -23.81
CA ASP A 424 3.43 -1.40 -23.44
C ASP A 424 2.61 -2.69 -23.61
N VAL A 425 3.15 -3.82 -23.16
CA VAL A 425 2.48 -5.11 -23.08
C VAL A 425 2.60 -5.64 -21.65
N THR A 426 1.52 -6.18 -21.10
CA THR A 426 1.52 -6.79 -19.76
C THR A 426 1.07 -8.24 -19.82
N ALA A 427 1.67 -9.05 -18.94
CA ALA A 427 1.33 -10.44 -18.73
C ALA A 427 0.80 -10.63 -17.30
N SER A 428 0.05 -11.71 -17.10
CA SER A 428 -0.52 -12.05 -15.80
C SER A 428 0.25 -13.18 -15.13
N TYR A 429 0.39 -13.10 -13.80
CA TYR A 429 0.82 -14.24 -12.98
C TYR A 429 -0.35 -15.12 -12.51
N GLY A 430 -1.59 -14.80 -12.91
CA GLY A 430 -2.78 -15.56 -12.54
C GLY A 430 -3.49 -16.26 -13.70
N HIS A 431 -3.14 -15.97 -14.97
CA HIS A 431 -3.73 -16.62 -16.15
C HIS A 431 -2.85 -16.50 -17.39
N ASN A 432 -3.16 -17.28 -18.43
CA ASN A 432 -2.37 -17.37 -19.68
C ASN A 432 -2.77 -16.34 -20.75
N TYR A 433 -3.12 -15.12 -20.35
CA TYR A 433 -3.41 -14.04 -21.31
C TYR A 433 -2.37 -12.93 -21.17
N VAL A 434 -1.95 -12.39 -22.31
CA VAL A 434 -1.17 -11.15 -22.42
C VAL A 434 -2.10 -10.07 -22.96
N GLY A 435 -2.03 -8.88 -22.39
CA GLY A 435 -2.91 -7.77 -22.71
C GLY A 435 -2.14 -6.54 -23.20
N PRO A 436 -2.76 -5.70 -24.05
CA PRO A 436 -2.17 -4.43 -24.43
C PRO A 436 -2.23 -3.46 -23.25
N VAL A 437 -1.15 -2.72 -23.04
CA VAL A 437 -1.18 -1.47 -22.29
C VAL A 437 -1.20 -0.39 -23.37
N ASN A 438 -2.40 0.07 -23.74
CA ASN A 438 -2.52 1.16 -24.70
C ASN A 438 -2.61 2.48 -23.93
N ARG A 439 -1.90 3.48 -24.44
CA ARG A 439 -1.96 4.84 -23.92
C ARG A 439 -3.37 5.41 -24.07
N VAL A 440 -3.98 5.75 -22.94
CA VAL A 440 -5.37 6.23 -22.87
C VAL A 440 -5.41 7.76 -22.95
N ILE A 441 -4.49 8.44 -22.26
CA ILE A 441 -4.32 9.89 -22.28
C ILE A 441 -2.84 10.22 -22.53
N GLU A 442 -2.55 11.45 -22.94
CA GLU A 442 -1.18 11.93 -22.90
C GLU A 442 -0.68 12.02 -21.45
N PRO A 443 0.63 11.84 -21.19
CA PRO A 443 1.21 12.00 -19.86
C PRO A 443 0.79 13.32 -19.19
N VAL A 444 0.34 13.24 -17.95
CA VAL A 444 -0.02 14.43 -17.17
C VAL A 444 1.24 15.20 -16.78
N GLY A 445 1.26 16.51 -17.07
CA GLY A 445 2.39 17.38 -16.82
C GLY A 445 3.63 16.94 -17.61
N GLU A 446 4.76 16.76 -16.92
CA GLU A 446 6.01 16.29 -17.48
C GLU A 446 6.31 14.83 -17.10
N CYS A 447 5.31 14.04 -16.68
CA CYS A 447 5.50 12.62 -16.39
C CYS A 447 6.08 11.86 -17.60
N ARG A 448 6.92 10.86 -17.33
CA ARG A 448 7.46 9.96 -18.37
C ARG A 448 7.38 8.51 -17.94
N SER A 449 7.25 7.60 -18.91
CA SER A 449 7.43 6.18 -18.62
C SER A 449 8.85 5.92 -18.18
N GLU A 450 9.03 4.98 -17.26
CA GLU A 450 10.35 4.62 -16.79
C GLU A 450 11.23 4.16 -17.96
N PHE A 451 10.66 3.49 -18.98
CA PHE A 451 11.36 3.22 -20.24
C PHE A 451 11.92 4.50 -20.87
N ARG A 452 11.10 5.54 -21.05
CA ARG A 452 11.54 6.83 -21.60
C ARG A 452 12.57 7.52 -20.70
N MET A 453 12.47 7.39 -19.38
CA MET A 453 13.49 7.89 -18.45
C MET A 453 14.86 7.25 -18.71
N PHE A 454 14.91 5.91 -18.76
CA PHE A 454 16.16 5.18 -19.05
C PHE A 454 16.66 5.41 -20.48
N HIS A 455 15.74 5.53 -21.45
CA HIS A 455 16.07 5.87 -22.83
C HIS A 455 16.79 7.22 -22.92
N GLU A 456 16.33 8.25 -22.19
CA GLU A 456 16.99 9.55 -22.14
C GLU A 456 18.25 9.57 -21.27
N LEU A 457 18.28 8.80 -20.18
CA LEU A 457 19.47 8.63 -19.37
C LEU A 457 20.60 7.96 -20.18
N ALA A 458 20.27 6.97 -21.02
CA ALA A 458 21.22 6.25 -21.88
C ALA A 458 21.96 7.16 -22.87
N ALA A 459 21.39 8.30 -23.26
CA ALA A 459 22.07 9.27 -24.11
C ALA A 459 23.37 9.83 -23.50
N ARG A 460 23.53 9.69 -22.18
CA ARG A 460 24.67 10.20 -21.42
C ARG A 460 25.78 9.15 -21.23
N PHE A 461 25.66 7.98 -21.88
CA PHE A 461 26.58 6.86 -21.76
C PHE A 461 27.00 6.30 -23.13
N PRO A 462 28.18 5.64 -23.23
CA PRO A 462 28.71 5.14 -24.51
C PRO A 462 27.85 4.05 -25.18
N PHE A 463 26.94 3.40 -24.44
CA PHE A 463 26.06 2.36 -24.96
C PHE A 463 24.74 2.92 -25.53
N ALA A 464 24.61 4.24 -25.69
CA ALA A 464 23.40 4.92 -26.14
C ALA A 464 22.74 4.24 -27.35
N ASP A 465 23.50 3.94 -28.40
CA ASP A 465 22.98 3.37 -29.66
C ASP A 465 22.41 1.96 -29.49
N ARG A 466 22.85 1.20 -28.47
CA ARG A 466 22.28 -0.12 -28.16
C ARG A 466 20.94 -0.04 -27.44
N PHE A 467 20.70 1.03 -26.68
CA PHE A 467 19.52 1.17 -25.84
C PHE A 467 18.44 2.05 -26.46
N ARG A 468 18.84 3.13 -27.17
CA ARG A 468 17.97 4.18 -27.68
C ARG A 468 17.27 3.80 -28.99
N ARG A 469 16.50 2.72 -28.91
CA ARG A 469 15.57 2.25 -29.93
C ARG A 469 14.15 2.68 -29.56
N SER A 470 13.25 2.68 -30.54
CA SER A 470 11.84 3.00 -30.31
C SER A 470 11.14 1.95 -29.44
N GLU A 471 10.02 2.33 -28.82
CA GLU A 471 9.18 1.40 -28.05
C GLU A 471 8.70 0.24 -28.93
N GLU A 472 8.33 0.51 -30.18
CA GLU A 472 7.85 -0.51 -31.12
C GLU A 472 8.94 -1.53 -31.48
N GLU A 473 10.19 -1.08 -31.71
CA GLU A 473 11.33 -1.98 -31.94
C GLU A 473 11.64 -2.83 -30.70
N TRP A 474 11.54 -2.25 -29.49
CA TRP A 474 11.75 -3.01 -28.27
C TRP A 474 10.63 -4.01 -27.98
N LEU A 475 9.37 -3.60 -28.16
CA LEU A 475 8.23 -4.50 -28.01
C LEU A 475 8.26 -5.63 -29.04
N HIS A 476 8.71 -5.36 -30.26
CA HIS A 476 8.93 -6.39 -31.26
C HIS A 476 9.88 -7.48 -30.73
N ASP A 477 11.04 -7.10 -30.19
CA ASP A 477 12.05 -8.05 -29.72
C ASP A 477 11.65 -8.73 -28.40
N LEU A 478 11.19 -7.95 -27.41
CA LEU A 478 10.81 -8.47 -26.09
C LEU A 478 9.61 -9.42 -26.17
N CYS A 479 8.69 -9.19 -27.10
CA CYS A 479 7.52 -10.05 -27.30
C CYS A 479 7.73 -11.08 -28.43
N ALA A 480 8.95 -11.27 -28.93
CA ALA A 480 9.25 -12.28 -29.96
C ALA A 480 8.71 -13.69 -29.61
N PRO A 481 8.79 -14.18 -28.35
CA PRO A 481 8.17 -15.46 -27.97
C PRO A 481 6.65 -15.48 -28.18
N ILE A 482 5.96 -14.36 -27.97
CA ILE A 482 4.51 -14.21 -28.16
C ILE A 482 4.17 -14.18 -29.66
N TRP A 483 4.98 -13.48 -30.47
CA TRP A 483 4.79 -13.42 -31.92
C TRP A 483 4.98 -14.79 -32.58
N ALA A 484 5.92 -15.60 -32.07
CA ALA A 484 6.11 -16.98 -32.52
C ALA A 484 4.88 -17.88 -32.30
N MET A 485 3.97 -17.50 -31.38
CA MET A 485 2.70 -18.19 -31.12
C MET A 485 1.55 -17.72 -32.03
N GLY A 486 1.81 -16.83 -32.99
CA GLY A 486 0.82 -16.38 -33.98
C GLY A 486 0.07 -15.09 -33.64
N CYS A 487 0.59 -14.29 -32.70
CA CYS A 487 0.11 -12.93 -32.45
C CYS A 487 0.93 -11.89 -33.22
N ASP A 488 0.44 -10.66 -33.30
CA ASP A 488 1.22 -9.47 -33.69
C ASP A 488 0.81 -8.26 -32.83
N LEU A 489 1.63 -7.22 -32.82
CA LEU A 489 1.37 -6.02 -32.02
C LEU A 489 0.04 -5.33 -32.40
N PRO A 490 -0.31 -5.14 -33.70
CA PRO A 490 -1.61 -4.59 -34.08
C PRO A 490 -2.82 -5.38 -33.57
N ALA A 491 -2.76 -6.72 -33.57
CA ALA A 491 -3.80 -7.59 -33.04
C ALA A 491 -3.88 -7.48 -31.52
N LEU A 492 -2.74 -7.51 -30.83
CA LEU A 492 -2.70 -7.38 -29.38
C LEU A 492 -3.23 -6.02 -28.91
N ARG A 493 -2.96 -4.93 -29.65
CA ARG A 493 -3.52 -3.59 -29.36
C ARG A 493 -5.05 -3.56 -29.38
N ARG A 494 -5.72 -4.52 -30.03
CA ARG A 494 -7.19 -4.60 -30.08
C ARG A 494 -7.80 -5.43 -28.94
N GLY A 495 -7.01 -6.23 -28.22
CA GLY A 495 -7.52 -7.07 -27.14
C GLY A 495 -6.52 -8.13 -26.67
N ALA A 496 -6.86 -8.80 -25.57
CA ALA A 496 -5.98 -9.80 -24.97
C ALA A 496 -5.72 -11.00 -25.91
N PHE A 497 -4.47 -11.45 -25.93
CA PHE A 497 -4.05 -12.66 -26.64
C PHE A 497 -3.83 -13.81 -25.66
N ARG A 498 -4.28 -15.00 -26.02
CA ARG A 498 -4.09 -16.21 -25.21
C ARG A 498 -2.79 -16.90 -25.61
N LEU A 499 -1.90 -17.12 -24.64
CA LEU A 499 -0.68 -17.90 -24.85
C LEU A 499 -1.01 -19.35 -25.14
N ASP A 500 -0.17 -20.02 -25.93
CA ASP A 500 -0.23 -21.47 -26.12
C ASP A 500 0.30 -22.18 -24.86
N ALA A 501 -0.58 -22.29 -23.86
CA ALA A 501 -0.31 -22.87 -22.56
C ALA A 501 -1.40 -23.90 -22.22
N PRO A 502 -1.05 -24.99 -21.52
CA PRO A 502 -1.99 -26.04 -21.20
C PRO A 502 -3.12 -25.54 -20.29
N MET A 503 -4.35 -25.93 -20.59
CA MET A 503 -5.50 -25.71 -19.69
C MET A 503 -5.36 -26.50 -18.40
N VAL A 504 -4.89 -27.74 -18.54
CA VAL A 504 -4.66 -28.70 -17.47
C VAL A 504 -3.17 -29.08 -17.53
N PRO A 505 -2.35 -28.70 -16.54
CA PRO A 505 -0.96 -29.12 -16.48
C PRO A 505 -0.85 -30.62 -16.15
N TYR A 506 0.25 -31.25 -16.58
CA TYR A 506 0.61 -32.62 -16.22
C TYR A 506 -0.43 -33.70 -16.58
N VAL A 507 -1.22 -33.51 -17.65
CA VAL A 507 -2.21 -34.49 -18.14
C VAL A 507 -1.55 -35.82 -18.53
N ASP A 508 -0.35 -35.75 -19.10
CA ASP A 508 0.49 -36.88 -19.47
C ASP A 508 1.24 -37.50 -18.27
N LYS A 509 1.07 -36.92 -17.07
CA LYS A 509 1.76 -37.31 -15.83
C LYS A 509 3.29 -37.25 -15.93
N ASN A 510 3.80 -36.40 -16.82
CA ASN A 510 5.22 -36.12 -16.95
C ASN A 510 5.54 -34.79 -16.25
N PHE A 511 6.48 -34.82 -15.32
CA PHE A 511 6.85 -33.67 -14.52
C PHE A 511 8.24 -33.17 -14.93
N PRO A 512 8.48 -31.86 -15.02
CA PRO A 512 9.81 -31.27 -15.26
C PRO A 512 10.81 -31.47 -14.09
N THR A 513 10.77 -32.63 -13.45
CA THR A 513 11.78 -33.11 -12.50
C THR A 513 12.81 -33.98 -13.24
N PRO A 514 14.03 -34.14 -12.70
CA PRO A 514 15.04 -35.05 -13.26
C PRO A 514 14.58 -36.49 -13.54
N SER A 515 13.55 -37.00 -12.84
CA SER A 515 13.02 -38.36 -13.04
C SER A 515 11.76 -38.42 -13.90
N GLY A 516 11.21 -37.27 -14.31
CA GLY A 516 9.91 -37.21 -14.99
C GLY A 516 8.70 -37.44 -14.08
N LYS A 517 8.91 -37.60 -12.76
CA LYS A 517 7.89 -37.98 -11.78
C LYS A 517 7.63 -36.90 -10.72
N PHE A 518 6.44 -36.93 -10.14
CA PHE A 518 6.10 -36.11 -8.97
C PHE A 518 6.90 -36.57 -7.75
N ARG A 519 7.39 -35.62 -6.94
CA ARG A 519 8.21 -35.92 -5.76
C ARG A 519 7.45 -35.66 -4.47
N PHE A 520 7.13 -36.72 -3.75
CA PHE A 520 6.66 -36.58 -2.38
C PHE A 520 7.78 -36.02 -1.48
N MET A 521 7.38 -35.25 -0.46
CA MET A 521 8.29 -34.85 0.60
C MET A 521 8.84 -36.06 1.36
N ASN A 522 10.14 -36.07 1.58
CA ASN A 522 10.88 -37.17 2.20
C ASN A 522 11.39 -36.85 3.61
N GLU A 523 11.29 -35.58 4.03
CA GLU A 523 11.66 -35.10 5.35
C GLU A 523 10.63 -34.11 5.90
N PHE A 524 10.43 -34.17 7.21
CA PHE A 524 9.60 -33.26 7.97
C PHE A 524 9.93 -33.42 9.45
N THR A 525 10.34 -32.33 10.09
CA THR A 525 10.59 -32.31 11.52
C THR A 525 9.65 -31.31 12.19
N PRO A 526 8.76 -31.75 13.10
CA PRO A 526 7.85 -30.85 13.80
C PRO A 526 8.51 -29.63 14.46
N SER A 527 9.77 -29.76 14.91
CA SER A 527 10.52 -28.68 15.55
C SER A 527 10.91 -27.54 14.61
N GLU A 528 10.81 -27.73 13.29
CA GLU A 528 11.07 -26.70 12.29
C GLU A 528 9.95 -25.65 12.21
N LEU A 529 8.75 -25.98 12.71
CA LEU A 529 7.63 -25.03 12.66
C LEU A 529 7.69 -24.00 13.79
N PRO A 530 7.15 -22.78 13.56
CA PRO A 530 7.27 -21.69 14.50
C PRO A 530 6.66 -22.01 15.86
N ARG A 531 7.43 -21.82 16.92
CA ARG A 531 6.96 -22.04 18.29
C ARG A 531 6.17 -20.84 18.80
N HIS A 532 5.28 -21.10 19.76
CA HIS A 532 4.59 -20.06 20.50
C HIS A 532 5.59 -19.34 21.42
N ASP A 533 5.61 -18.02 21.35
CA ASP A 533 6.37 -17.17 22.26
C ASP A 533 5.40 -16.60 23.31
N PRO A 534 5.50 -16.98 24.59
CA PRO A 534 4.63 -16.44 25.64
C PRO A 534 4.73 -14.93 25.84
N GLU A 535 5.85 -14.30 25.49
CA GLU A 535 6.00 -12.83 25.58
C GLU A 535 5.25 -12.13 24.44
N PHE A 536 5.15 -12.78 23.28
CA PHE A 536 4.49 -12.27 22.07
C PHE A 536 3.44 -13.28 21.58
N PRO A 537 2.30 -13.42 22.28
CA PRO A 537 1.38 -14.56 22.14
C PRO A 537 0.63 -14.56 20.79
N TYR A 538 0.53 -13.43 20.10
CA TYR A 538 -0.21 -13.32 18.86
C TYR A 538 0.70 -13.39 17.64
N ARG A 539 0.30 -14.13 16.61
CA ARG A 539 0.92 -14.01 15.27
C ARG A 539 0.23 -12.90 14.49
N LEU A 540 1.01 -11.92 14.02
CA LEU A 540 0.51 -10.81 13.21
C LEU A 540 0.51 -11.20 11.73
N LEU A 541 -0.68 -11.25 11.13
CA LEU A 541 -0.86 -11.48 9.70
C LEU A 541 -1.14 -10.16 8.99
N THR A 542 -0.15 -9.65 8.27
CA THR A 542 -0.25 -8.45 7.43
C THR A 542 -0.84 -8.78 6.04
N ILE A 543 -2.17 -8.87 5.99
CA ILE A 543 -2.91 -9.30 4.81
C ILE A 543 -2.97 -8.21 3.73
N ALA A 544 -3.27 -8.60 2.48
CA ALA A 544 -3.45 -7.64 1.40
C ALA A 544 -4.73 -6.79 1.60
N PRO A 545 -4.65 -5.47 1.46
CA PRO A 545 -5.80 -4.59 1.66
C PRO A 545 -6.93 -4.80 0.66
N HIS A 546 -8.16 -4.58 1.09
CA HIS A 546 -9.30 -4.54 0.17
C HIS A 546 -9.24 -3.30 -0.71
N GLY A 547 -8.98 -2.13 -0.11
CA GLY A 547 -9.15 -0.79 -0.70
C GLY A 547 -8.01 -0.22 -1.55
N SER A 548 -6.84 -0.87 -1.58
CA SER A 548 -5.63 -0.41 -2.26
C SER A 548 -4.77 -1.60 -2.72
N ILE A 549 -3.72 -1.35 -3.50
CA ILE A 549 -2.68 -2.34 -3.80
C ILE A 549 -1.44 -1.97 -3.01
N CYS A 550 -1.07 -2.78 -2.01
CA CYS A 550 0.10 -2.51 -1.14
C CYS A 550 0.11 -1.04 -0.68
N SER A 551 1.20 -0.32 -0.91
CA SER A 551 1.40 1.09 -0.54
C SER A 551 0.92 2.12 -1.56
N GLU A 552 0.14 1.70 -2.57
CA GLU A 552 -0.47 2.61 -3.54
C GLU A 552 -1.68 3.36 -2.93
N ARG A 553 -1.40 4.31 -2.05
CA ARG A 553 -2.33 5.26 -1.43
C ARG A 553 -1.73 6.66 -1.51
N THR A 554 -2.50 7.70 -1.23
CA THR A 554 -1.98 9.06 -1.00
C THR A 554 -1.90 9.35 0.50
N MET A 555 -1.29 10.47 0.95
CA MET A 555 -1.30 10.83 2.37
C MET A 555 -2.73 11.04 2.87
N ALA A 556 -3.58 11.73 2.10
CA ALA A 556 -4.96 12.00 2.48
C ALA A 556 -5.84 10.74 2.60
N ASP A 557 -5.46 9.62 1.96
CA ASP A 557 -6.13 8.33 2.04
C ASP A 557 -5.89 7.56 3.35
N HIS A 558 -4.90 7.96 4.14
CA HIS A 558 -4.60 7.27 5.39
C HIS A 558 -5.58 7.67 6.50
N ALA A 559 -6.11 6.66 7.19
CA ALA A 559 -6.77 6.85 8.47
C ALA A 559 -5.74 7.35 9.52
N PRO A 560 -6.18 7.96 10.64
CA PRO A 560 -5.27 8.42 11.70
C PRO A 560 -4.29 7.35 12.20
N LEU A 561 -4.75 6.10 12.27
CA LEU A 561 -3.99 4.96 12.78
C LEU A 561 -4.33 3.69 11.98
N PRO A 562 -3.42 2.70 11.92
CA PRO A 562 -3.74 1.39 11.37
C PRO A 562 -4.77 0.66 12.24
N GLU A 563 -5.59 -0.19 11.62
CA GLU A 563 -6.53 -1.09 12.30
C GLU A 563 -5.85 -2.44 12.57
N ILE A 564 -6.02 -2.99 13.77
CA ILE A 564 -5.60 -4.34 14.16
C ILE A 564 -6.83 -5.09 14.63
N VAL A 565 -7.12 -6.22 13.99
CA VAL A 565 -8.25 -7.09 14.34
C VAL A 565 -7.77 -8.20 15.29
N LEU A 566 -8.46 -8.37 16.41
CA LEU A 566 -8.24 -9.43 17.40
C LEU A 566 -9.55 -10.16 17.72
N ASN A 567 -9.46 -11.38 18.25
CA ASN A 567 -10.64 -12.06 18.78
C ASN A 567 -11.30 -11.26 19.91
N THR A 568 -12.64 -11.21 19.92
CA THR A 568 -13.40 -10.48 20.96
C THR A 568 -13.16 -11.00 22.37
N GLY A 569 -13.04 -12.32 22.56
CA GLY A 569 -12.74 -12.92 23.86
C GLY A 569 -11.35 -12.54 24.36
N GLU A 570 -10.34 -12.66 23.49
CA GLU A 570 -8.95 -12.30 23.81
C GLU A 570 -8.80 -10.80 24.15
N ALA A 571 -9.48 -9.93 23.41
CA ALA A 571 -9.52 -8.51 23.74
C ALA A 571 -10.09 -8.28 25.14
N ALA A 572 -11.24 -8.90 25.45
CA ALA A 572 -11.90 -8.77 26.75
C ALA A 572 -11.06 -9.34 27.91
N GLU A 573 -10.39 -10.47 27.73
CA GLU A 573 -9.47 -11.06 28.72
C GLU A 573 -8.29 -10.14 29.05
N ASN A 574 -7.88 -9.32 28.08
CA ASN A 574 -6.82 -8.32 28.24
C ASN A 574 -7.36 -6.92 28.61
N GLY A 575 -8.65 -6.80 28.95
CA GLY A 575 -9.26 -5.54 29.37
C GLY A 575 -9.42 -4.50 28.25
N MET A 576 -9.46 -4.94 27.00
CA MET A 576 -9.62 -4.11 25.81
C MET A 576 -11.01 -4.31 25.18
N ILE A 577 -11.56 -3.25 24.60
CA ILE A 577 -12.83 -3.26 23.86
C ILE A 577 -12.67 -2.72 22.44
N ASP A 578 -13.71 -2.88 21.62
CA ASP A 578 -13.71 -2.38 20.25
C ASP A 578 -13.43 -0.88 20.18
N ASN A 579 -12.60 -0.47 19.22
CA ASN A 579 -12.11 0.89 19.03
C ASN A 579 -11.16 1.41 20.12
N ASP A 580 -10.68 0.59 21.04
CA ASP A 580 -9.60 1.01 21.94
C ASP A 580 -8.33 1.36 21.16
N LEU A 581 -7.57 2.31 21.70
CA LEU A 581 -6.21 2.54 21.24
C LEU A 581 -5.27 1.53 21.89
N VAL A 582 -4.53 0.80 21.08
CA VAL A 582 -3.61 -0.24 21.53
C VAL A 582 -2.18 0.03 21.07
N LEU A 583 -1.24 -0.47 21.85
CA LEU A 583 0.16 -0.54 21.47
C LEU A 583 0.48 -1.98 21.03
N VAL A 584 0.92 -2.13 19.78
CA VAL A 584 1.36 -3.41 19.24
C VAL A 584 2.88 -3.44 19.27
N ARG A 585 3.45 -4.43 19.96
CA ARG A 585 4.89 -4.56 20.18
C ARG A 585 5.42 -5.88 19.63
N SER A 586 6.62 -5.84 19.11
CA SER A 586 7.42 -6.99 18.69
C SER A 586 8.83 -6.86 19.29
N PRO A 587 9.72 -7.87 19.13
CA PRO A 587 11.12 -7.74 19.52
C PRO A 587 11.90 -6.62 18.84
N VAL A 588 11.43 -6.08 17.70
CA VAL A 588 12.18 -5.11 16.88
C VAL A 588 11.53 -3.74 16.77
N GLY A 589 10.31 -3.56 17.29
CA GLY A 589 9.62 -2.29 17.20
C GLY A 589 8.21 -2.30 17.77
N GLN A 590 7.56 -1.15 17.69
CA GLN A 590 6.20 -0.94 18.18
C GLN A 590 5.43 0.06 17.31
N VAL A 591 4.12 -0.11 17.24
CA VAL A 591 3.20 0.76 16.48
C VAL A 591 1.90 0.94 17.29
N ARG A 592 1.31 2.14 17.24
CA ARG A 592 -0.03 2.39 17.77
C ARG A 592 -1.07 1.98 16.74
N ALA A 593 -2.15 1.34 17.18
CA ALA A 593 -3.23 0.91 16.30
C ALA A 593 -4.59 1.12 16.97
N ARG A 594 -5.63 1.20 16.14
CA ARG A 594 -7.02 1.09 16.58
C ARG A 594 -7.38 -0.38 16.65
N LEU A 595 -7.80 -0.85 17.81
CA LEU A 595 -8.29 -2.21 17.98
C LEU A 595 -9.67 -2.35 17.33
N LYS A 596 -9.82 -3.44 16.60
CA LYS A 596 -11.12 -3.95 16.18
C LYS A 596 -11.30 -5.36 16.70
N VAL A 597 -12.48 -5.67 17.20
CA VAL A 597 -12.78 -7.01 17.69
C VAL A 597 -13.63 -7.79 16.70
N ASP A 598 -13.32 -9.08 16.55
CA ASP A 598 -14.08 -10.00 15.70
C ASP A 598 -14.22 -11.36 16.42
N PRO A 599 -15.44 -11.82 16.77
CA PRO A 599 -15.61 -13.08 17.48
C PRO A 599 -15.21 -14.31 16.64
N ASP A 600 -15.20 -14.19 15.31
CA ASP A 600 -14.84 -15.27 14.39
C ASP A 600 -13.34 -15.32 14.08
N GLN A 601 -12.59 -14.27 14.44
CA GLN A 601 -11.13 -14.23 14.32
C GLN A 601 -10.50 -15.23 15.30
N ARG A 602 -9.46 -15.95 14.86
CA ARG A 602 -8.76 -16.95 15.68
C ARG A 602 -8.07 -16.28 16.89
N PRO A 603 -8.16 -16.84 18.11
CA PRO A 603 -7.64 -16.22 19.34
C PRO A 603 -6.13 -15.86 19.33
N ASP A 604 -5.28 -16.73 18.81
CA ASP A 604 -3.81 -16.54 18.77
C ASP A 604 -3.33 -15.73 17.55
N VAL A 605 -4.23 -15.01 16.86
CA VAL A 605 -3.94 -14.29 15.61
C VAL A 605 -4.45 -12.86 15.64
N ALA A 606 -3.55 -11.93 15.33
CA ALA A 606 -3.87 -10.54 15.03
C ALA A 606 -3.80 -10.31 13.52
N VAL A 607 -4.73 -9.54 12.95
CA VAL A 607 -4.78 -9.26 11.51
C VAL A 607 -4.72 -7.76 11.25
N ALA A 608 -3.91 -7.32 10.29
CA ALA A 608 -3.91 -5.95 9.81
C ALA A 608 -3.69 -5.88 8.30
N GLU A 609 -4.19 -4.82 7.66
CA GLU A 609 -3.91 -4.58 6.25
C GLU A 609 -2.50 -4.00 6.06
N ARG A 610 -1.71 -4.59 5.16
CA ARG A 610 -0.35 -4.11 4.84
C ARG A 610 -0.35 -2.87 3.94
N GLY A 611 0.79 -2.17 3.93
CA GLY A 611 1.12 -1.14 2.94
C GLY A 611 0.74 0.29 3.33
N GLY A 612 0.26 0.55 4.54
CA GLY A 612 0.15 1.92 5.01
C GLY A 612 1.53 2.56 5.22
N TRP A 613 1.66 3.85 4.94
CA TRP A 613 2.93 4.57 5.00
C TRP A 613 3.39 4.77 6.43
N THR A 614 4.70 4.65 6.66
CA THR A 614 5.30 4.80 7.99
C THR A 614 5.10 6.23 8.51
N LYS A 615 5.30 7.23 7.65
CA LYS A 615 5.10 8.65 7.99
C LYS A 615 3.64 9.03 8.28
N ALA A 616 2.69 8.21 7.83
CA ALA A 616 1.27 8.33 8.19
C ALA A 616 0.94 7.60 9.51
N GLY A 617 1.90 6.95 10.16
CA GLY A 617 1.70 6.16 11.38
C GLY A 617 1.33 4.70 11.16
N HIS A 618 1.38 4.19 9.92
CA HIS A 618 0.94 2.83 9.56
C HIS A 618 2.09 1.85 9.30
N GLY A 619 3.30 2.13 9.83
CA GLY A 619 4.52 1.36 9.57
C GLY A 619 4.55 -0.04 10.21
N LEU A 620 3.65 -0.95 9.83
CA LEU A 620 3.55 -2.30 10.40
C LEU A 620 4.84 -3.13 10.20
N ASN A 621 5.62 -2.84 9.17
CA ASN A 621 6.91 -3.50 8.92
C ASN A 621 8.03 -3.05 9.88
N LEU A 622 7.78 -2.06 10.75
CA LEU A 622 8.60 -1.80 11.95
C LEU A 622 8.51 -2.94 12.97
N LEU A 623 7.45 -3.75 12.91
CA LEU A 623 7.25 -4.91 13.79
C LEU A 623 7.89 -6.19 13.25
N THR A 624 8.24 -6.20 11.96
CA THR A 624 8.64 -7.42 11.25
C THR A 624 10.16 -7.52 11.16
N ARG A 625 10.71 -8.66 11.56
CA ARG A 625 12.13 -8.98 11.42
C ARG A 625 12.49 -9.26 9.96
N ASP A 626 13.71 -8.94 9.58
CA ASP A 626 14.31 -9.31 8.31
C ASP A 626 14.73 -10.79 8.32
N MET A 627 13.83 -11.64 7.85
CA MET A 627 14.00 -13.10 7.76
C MET A 627 13.91 -13.56 6.31
N VAL A 628 14.44 -14.76 6.02
CA VAL A 628 14.35 -15.39 4.70
C VAL A 628 13.81 -16.81 4.84
N SER A 629 12.97 -17.24 3.89
CA SER A 629 12.51 -18.62 3.87
C SER A 629 13.63 -19.58 3.50
N ALA A 630 13.62 -20.78 4.10
CA ALA A 630 14.63 -21.82 3.87
C ALA A 630 14.72 -22.25 2.39
N VAL A 631 13.57 -22.27 1.71
CA VAL A 631 13.45 -22.57 0.28
C VAL A 631 12.82 -21.37 -0.43
N GLY A 632 13.35 -21.05 -1.62
CA GLY A 632 12.76 -20.03 -2.50
C GLY A 632 13.08 -18.57 -2.18
N GLN A 633 13.86 -18.30 -1.12
CA GLN A 633 14.34 -16.95 -0.77
C GLN A 633 13.21 -15.90 -0.66
N GLY A 634 12.07 -16.31 -0.11
CA GLY A 634 10.92 -15.45 0.20
C GLY A 634 11.08 -14.70 1.52
N THR A 635 10.13 -13.82 1.83
CA THR A 635 10.11 -13.03 3.07
C THR A 635 9.01 -13.52 4.03
N PRO A 636 9.38 -14.10 5.19
CA PRO A 636 8.44 -14.64 6.18
C PRO A 636 7.68 -13.60 7.02
N PHE A 637 6.83 -12.76 6.41
CA PHE A 637 6.11 -11.72 7.15
C PHE A 637 5.23 -12.23 8.31
N TYR A 638 4.73 -13.47 8.23
CA TYR A 638 3.85 -14.07 9.24
C TYR A 638 4.64 -14.76 10.38
N GLU A 639 5.98 -14.66 10.36
CA GLU A 639 6.83 -14.93 11.51
C GLU A 639 6.83 -13.79 12.54
N THR A 640 6.09 -12.71 12.25
CA THR A 640 5.92 -11.58 13.17
C THR A 640 5.07 -12.00 14.36
N ALA A 641 5.70 -12.19 15.52
CA ALA A 641 5.02 -12.39 16.79
C ALA A 641 4.88 -11.04 17.51
N VAL A 642 3.71 -10.78 18.08
CA VAL A 642 3.39 -9.52 18.75
C VAL A 642 2.68 -9.71 20.08
N ALA A 643 2.85 -8.71 20.95
CA ALA A 643 2.01 -8.46 22.10
C ALA A 643 1.14 -7.25 21.80
N ILE A 644 -0.13 -7.30 22.21
CA ILE A 644 -1.08 -6.21 22.07
C ILE A 644 -1.54 -5.84 23.46
N THR A 645 -1.30 -4.60 23.86
CA THR A 645 -1.70 -4.08 25.17
C THR A 645 -2.47 -2.77 24.98
N PRO A 646 -3.30 -2.38 25.96
CA PRO A 646 -3.81 -1.01 26.03
C PRO A 646 -2.67 -0.01 25.84
N CYS A 647 -2.90 1.05 25.08
CA CYS A 647 -1.89 2.09 24.94
C CYS A 647 -1.66 2.76 26.32
N PRO A 648 -0.40 3.01 26.74
CA PRO A 648 -0.13 3.72 27.97
C PRO A 648 -0.87 5.08 28.01
N GLN A 649 -1.36 5.44 29.20
CA GLN A 649 -1.94 6.75 29.47
C GLN A 649 -0.83 7.81 29.50
N GLU A 650 -0.41 8.25 28.32
CA GLU A 650 0.65 9.23 28.10
C GLU A 650 0.15 10.38 27.22
N GLY A 651 0.58 11.61 27.55
CA GLY A 651 0.16 12.81 26.83
C GLY A 651 -1.36 12.97 26.87
N VAL A 652 -1.98 13.11 25.69
CA VAL A 652 -3.42 13.46 25.55
C VAL A 652 -4.34 12.25 25.42
N MET A 653 -3.87 11.09 25.88
CA MET A 653 -4.62 9.85 25.82
C MET A 653 -5.98 9.99 26.52
N GLY A 654 -7.06 9.71 25.81
CA GLY A 654 -8.42 9.78 26.35
C GLY A 654 -8.96 11.20 26.58
N ALA A 655 -8.17 12.26 26.31
CA ALA A 655 -8.64 13.63 26.38
C ALA A 655 -9.78 13.84 25.37
N ARG A 656 -10.93 14.33 25.84
CA ARG A 656 -12.09 14.60 25.00
C ARG A 656 -12.00 16.03 24.48
N ILE A 657 -11.92 16.16 23.16
CA ILE A 657 -11.78 17.45 22.51
C ILE A 657 -13.07 17.76 21.77
N LEU A 658 -13.67 18.91 22.11
CA LEU A 658 -14.82 19.43 21.38
C LEU A 658 -14.33 20.08 20.09
N VAL A 659 -14.89 19.68 18.95
CA VAL A 659 -14.62 20.26 17.64
C VAL A 659 -15.88 20.95 17.14
N VAL A 660 -15.82 22.27 16.96
CA VAL A 660 -16.93 23.05 16.40
C VAL A 660 -16.67 23.29 14.92
N ARG A 661 -17.54 22.74 14.07
CA ARG A 661 -17.46 22.84 12.61
C ARG A 661 -18.50 23.83 12.09
N HIS A 662 -18.06 24.82 11.31
CA HIS A 662 -18.94 25.83 10.71
C HIS A 662 -19.27 25.59 9.24
N SER A 663 -18.60 24.64 8.58
CA SER A 663 -18.88 24.32 7.18
C SER A 663 -18.43 22.89 6.85
N PRO A 664 -19.19 22.14 6.03
CA PRO A 664 -18.71 20.86 5.50
C PRO A 664 -17.48 21.04 4.59
N HIS A 665 -17.27 22.26 4.06
CA HIS A 665 -16.11 22.59 3.23
C HIS A 665 -14.84 22.88 4.05
N ALA A 666 -14.94 23.05 5.38
CA ALA A 666 -13.80 23.29 6.26
C ALA A 666 -13.73 22.22 7.37
N PRO A 667 -13.42 20.95 7.02
CA PRO A 667 -13.26 19.89 8.00
C PRO A 667 -11.93 20.03 8.77
N GLY A 668 -11.81 19.39 9.93
CA GLY A 668 -10.62 19.49 10.78
C GLY A 668 -9.34 18.80 10.28
N GLY A 669 -9.38 18.20 9.09
CA GLY A 669 -8.24 17.69 8.33
C GLY A 669 -7.12 17.02 9.15
N VAL A 670 -5.88 17.42 8.90
CA VAL A 670 -4.68 16.89 9.56
C VAL A 670 -4.65 17.21 11.06
N PHE A 671 -5.22 18.34 11.48
CA PHE A 671 -5.23 18.74 12.89
C PHE A 671 -6.00 17.71 13.74
N CYS A 672 -7.22 17.37 13.33
CA CYS A 672 -8.04 16.36 14.01
C CYS A 672 -7.45 14.96 13.87
N LYS A 673 -6.97 14.57 12.67
CA LYS A 673 -6.31 13.27 12.46
C LYS A 673 -5.13 13.08 13.42
N GLU A 674 -4.33 14.12 13.64
CA GLU A 674 -3.20 14.07 14.56
C GLU A 674 -3.63 13.97 16.02
N LEU A 675 -4.67 14.69 16.44
CA LEU A 675 -5.22 14.55 17.80
C LEU A 675 -5.66 13.10 18.08
N GLU A 676 -6.38 12.48 17.14
CA GLU A 676 -6.78 11.08 17.25
C GLU A 676 -5.56 10.13 17.30
N ARG A 677 -4.51 10.43 16.53
CA ARG A 677 -3.24 9.67 16.53
C ARG A 677 -2.52 9.76 17.88
N LEU A 678 -2.60 10.91 18.54
CA LEU A 678 -2.06 11.12 19.87
C LEU A 678 -2.91 10.47 20.97
N GLY A 679 -4.16 10.09 20.67
CA GLY A 679 -5.06 9.35 21.55
C GLY A 679 -6.26 10.14 22.06
N ALA A 680 -6.50 11.35 21.53
CA ALA A 680 -7.67 12.15 21.88
C ALA A 680 -8.96 11.55 21.31
N ILE A 681 -10.08 11.80 22.00
CA ILE A 681 -11.43 11.42 21.58
C ILE A 681 -12.13 12.69 21.10
N LEU A 682 -12.52 12.74 19.83
CA LEU A 682 -13.13 13.94 19.26
C LEU A 682 -14.65 13.88 19.30
N THR A 683 -15.28 14.94 19.78
CA THR A 683 -16.72 15.17 19.63
C THR A 683 -16.93 16.35 18.69
N THR A 684 -17.47 16.10 17.49
CA THR A 684 -17.72 17.15 16.51
C THR A 684 -19.17 17.62 16.56
N VAL A 685 -19.38 18.93 16.68
CA VAL A 685 -20.69 19.57 16.59
C VAL A 685 -20.74 20.54 15.42
N SER A 686 -21.85 20.55 14.69
CA SER A 686 -22.11 21.44 13.54
C SER A 686 -23.35 22.30 13.81
N PRO A 687 -23.20 23.49 14.44
CA PRO A 687 -24.34 24.33 14.82
C PRO A 687 -25.26 24.72 13.65
N LEU A 688 -24.70 24.89 12.45
CA LEU A 688 -25.48 25.20 11.24
C LEU A 688 -26.27 24.01 10.70
N GLU A 689 -25.92 22.79 11.10
CA GLU A 689 -26.67 21.57 10.79
C GLU A 689 -27.69 21.23 11.91
N GLY A 690 -27.78 22.08 12.94
CA GLY A 690 -28.75 21.96 14.04
C GLY A 690 -28.19 21.37 15.34
N ASP A 691 -26.90 21.06 15.41
CA ASP A 691 -26.29 20.55 16.65
C ASP A 691 -26.26 21.64 17.74
N ALA A 692 -26.61 21.27 18.96
CA ALA A 692 -26.55 22.18 20.09
C ALA A 692 -25.10 22.36 20.59
N LEU A 693 -24.67 23.61 20.79
CA LEU A 693 -23.43 23.90 21.51
C LEU A 693 -23.60 23.58 23.00
N PRO A 694 -22.61 22.94 23.65
CA PRO A 694 -22.63 22.76 25.09
C PRO A 694 -22.59 24.13 25.80
N GLN A 695 -23.27 24.21 26.93
CA GLN A 695 -23.40 25.47 27.68
C GLN A 695 -22.18 25.78 28.57
N THR A 696 -21.37 24.76 28.87
CA THR A 696 -20.14 24.85 29.65
C THR A 696 -19.06 23.94 29.02
N PRO A 697 -17.78 24.11 29.38
CA PRO A 697 -16.70 23.21 28.94
C PRO A 697 -16.81 21.78 29.49
N ASP A 698 -17.72 21.49 30.41
CA ASP A 698 -17.76 20.23 31.15
C ASP A 698 -17.80 19.01 30.22
N GLY A 699 -17.02 17.99 30.59
CA GLY A 699 -16.87 16.78 29.78
C GLY A 699 -15.88 16.89 28.61
N HIS A 700 -15.19 18.02 28.45
CA HIS A 700 -14.16 18.20 27.41
C HIS A 700 -12.93 18.90 27.97
N GLU A 701 -11.75 18.40 27.64
CA GLU A 701 -10.46 18.86 28.11
C GLU A 701 -9.83 19.90 27.17
N GLY A 702 -10.34 20.05 25.94
CA GLY A 702 -9.93 21.11 25.00
C GLY A 702 -10.99 21.42 23.94
N LEU A 703 -10.78 22.53 23.22
CA LEU A 703 -11.70 23.05 22.21
C LEU A 703 -10.96 23.40 20.91
N VAL A 704 -11.48 22.91 19.79
CA VAL A 704 -11.08 23.31 18.43
C VAL A 704 -12.27 23.97 17.75
N VAL A 705 -12.09 25.21 17.28
CA VAL A 705 -13.10 25.95 16.51
C VAL A 705 -12.56 26.12 15.09
N LEU A 706 -13.21 25.47 14.12
CA LEU A 706 -12.74 25.42 12.74
C LEU A 706 -13.13 26.69 11.95
N GLY A 707 -12.59 26.80 10.74
CA GLY A 707 -12.95 27.87 9.81
C GLY A 707 -14.36 27.74 9.24
N GLY A 708 -14.78 28.78 8.53
CA GLY A 708 -16.04 28.81 7.79
C GLY A 708 -16.17 30.10 6.96
N PRO A 709 -17.07 30.14 5.97
CA PRO A 709 -17.24 31.28 5.06
C PRO A 709 -18.00 32.48 5.67
N GLN A 710 -18.35 32.42 6.95
CA GLN A 710 -19.14 33.44 7.64
C GLN A 710 -18.26 34.59 8.12
N HIS A 711 -18.85 35.79 8.21
CA HIS A 711 -18.19 36.92 8.85
C HIS A 711 -18.28 36.84 10.37
N ALA A 712 -17.16 36.98 11.06
CA ALA A 712 -17.09 36.85 12.53
C ALA A 712 -17.90 37.92 13.31
N PHE A 713 -18.27 39.02 12.64
CA PHE A 713 -19.06 40.11 13.20
C PHE A 713 -20.57 40.01 12.88
N ASP A 714 -21.02 39.05 12.08
CA ASP A 714 -22.42 38.88 11.69
C ASP A 714 -23.18 37.92 12.63
N ASP A 715 -23.53 38.43 13.82
CA ASP A 715 -24.30 37.66 14.81
C ASP A 715 -25.73 37.36 14.36
N GLU A 716 -26.30 38.13 13.42
CA GLU A 716 -27.65 37.93 12.92
C GLU A 716 -27.71 36.69 12.03
N ALA A 717 -26.74 36.55 11.12
CA ALA A 717 -26.62 35.35 10.28
C ALA A 717 -26.10 34.13 11.06
N SER A 718 -25.34 34.35 12.14
CA SER A 718 -24.69 33.29 12.93
C SER A 718 -24.95 33.43 14.43
N PRO A 719 -26.19 33.21 14.91
CA PRO A 719 -26.58 33.43 16.30
C PRO A 719 -25.82 32.53 17.30
N HIS A 720 -25.25 31.42 16.84
CA HIS A 720 -24.43 30.52 17.67
C HIS A 720 -23.04 31.10 18.01
N PHE A 721 -22.57 32.18 17.37
CA PHE A 721 -21.27 32.79 17.68
C PHE A 721 -21.21 33.39 19.08
N VAL A 722 -22.27 34.05 19.53
CA VAL A 722 -22.33 34.65 20.88
C VAL A 722 -22.12 33.59 21.98
N PRO A 723 -22.88 32.48 22.03
CA PRO A 723 -22.62 31.42 23.01
C PRO A 723 -21.27 30.72 22.77
N LEU A 724 -20.80 30.59 21.53
CA LEU A 724 -19.49 30.00 21.24
C LEU A 724 -18.32 30.83 21.80
N MET A 725 -18.32 32.15 21.59
CA MET A 725 -17.29 33.04 22.17
C MET A 725 -17.29 33.00 23.69
N ARG A 726 -18.47 32.88 24.31
CA ARG A 726 -18.57 32.65 25.76
C ARG A 726 -17.91 31.32 26.12
N LEU A 727 -18.24 30.24 25.42
CA LEU A 727 -17.67 28.92 25.64
C LEU A 727 -16.14 28.92 25.51
N MET A 728 -15.59 29.58 24.49
CA MET A 728 -14.14 29.71 24.28
C MET A 728 -13.43 30.33 25.48
N ARG A 729 -14.00 31.41 26.05
CA ARG A 729 -13.47 32.02 27.29
C ARG A 729 -13.61 31.10 28.49
N GLU A 730 -14.70 30.35 28.60
CA GLU A 730 -14.89 29.41 29.69
C GLU A 730 -13.87 28.25 29.64
N PHE A 731 -13.50 27.78 28.45
CA PHE A 731 -12.40 26.80 28.30
C PHE A 731 -11.07 27.38 28.78
N ASP A 732 -10.65 28.55 28.28
CA ASP A 732 -9.38 29.17 28.71
C ASP A 732 -9.39 29.54 30.21
N ALA A 733 -10.51 30.05 30.74
CA ALA A 733 -10.66 30.33 32.16
C ALA A 733 -10.55 29.08 33.04
N ALA A 734 -10.91 27.91 32.49
CA ALA A 734 -10.70 26.61 33.14
C ALA A 734 -9.29 26.04 32.92
N GLY A 735 -8.39 26.78 32.27
CA GLY A 735 -7.02 26.36 31.91
C GLY A 735 -6.97 25.33 30.78
N ARG A 736 -8.07 25.15 30.03
CA ARG A 736 -8.19 24.16 28.97
C ARG A 736 -7.81 24.76 27.61
N PRO A 737 -6.98 24.09 26.79
CA PRO A 737 -6.54 24.64 25.52
C PRO A 737 -7.69 24.97 24.57
N VAL A 738 -7.53 26.08 23.85
CA VAL A 738 -8.41 26.47 22.74
C VAL A 738 -7.56 26.67 21.49
N ALA A 739 -7.98 26.09 20.38
CA ALA A 739 -7.45 26.36 19.05
C ALA A 739 -8.56 26.93 18.17
N GLY A 740 -8.48 28.22 17.85
CA GLY A 740 -9.34 28.85 16.86
C GLY A 740 -8.62 28.91 15.51
N ILE A 741 -9.23 28.35 14.45
CA ILE A 741 -8.66 28.30 13.10
C ILE A 741 -9.50 29.16 12.16
N CYS A 742 -8.87 30.08 11.43
CA CYS A 742 -9.49 31.04 10.52
C CYS A 742 -10.66 31.79 11.20
N LEU A 743 -11.91 31.50 10.87
CA LEU A 743 -13.09 32.04 11.58
C LEU A 743 -13.00 31.81 13.11
N GLY A 744 -12.55 30.64 13.55
CA GLY A 744 -12.33 30.37 14.97
C GLY A 744 -11.28 31.31 15.61
N CYS A 745 -10.24 31.72 14.86
CA CYS A 745 -9.25 32.69 15.32
C CYS A 745 -9.89 34.07 15.51
N GLN A 746 -10.70 34.50 14.55
CA GLN A 746 -11.41 35.79 14.57
C GLN A 746 -12.43 35.84 15.73
N LEU A 747 -13.17 34.75 15.94
CA LEU A 747 -14.09 34.62 17.08
C LEU A 747 -13.35 34.61 18.42
N LEU A 748 -12.17 33.98 18.50
CA LEU A 748 -11.34 34.04 19.70
C LEU A 748 -10.89 35.48 19.99
N ALA A 749 -10.44 36.22 18.97
CA ALA A 749 -10.04 37.61 19.13
C ALA A 749 -11.21 38.46 19.65
N ARG A 750 -12.39 38.29 19.04
CA ARG A 750 -13.62 38.98 19.44
C ARG A 750 -14.09 38.61 20.84
N ALA A 751 -13.93 37.35 21.26
CA ALA A 751 -14.25 36.92 22.61
C ALA A 751 -13.47 37.70 23.69
N TYR A 752 -12.24 38.12 23.37
CA TYR A 752 -11.36 38.93 24.23
C TYR A 752 -11.40 40.43 23.91
N GLY A 753 -12.42 40.89 23.18
CA GLY A 753 -12.66 42.31 22.94
C GLY A 753 -11.96 42.91 21.73
N GLY A 754 -11.27 42.09 20.91
CA GLY A 754 -10.76 42.52 19.61
C GLY A 754 -11.92 42.84 18.66
N ARG A 755 -11.80 43.91 17.88
CA ARG A 755 -12.75 44.19 16.80
C ARG A 755 -12.39 43.34 15.59
N THR A 756 -13.39 42.76 14.92
CA THR A 756 -13.25 42.11 13.61
C THR A 756 -13.75 43.02 12.49
N TRP A 757 -13.15 42.93 11.31
CA TRP A 757 -13.57 43.67 10.12
C TRP A 757 -13.11 42.95 8.84
N THR A 758 -13.74 43.29 7.71
CA THR A 758 -13.32 42.82 6.39
C THR A 758 -12.24 43.73 5.83
N MET A 759 -11.12 43.14 5.40
CA MET A 759 -10.01 43.83 4.77
C MET A 759 -10.37 44.30 3.35
N ASP A 760 -9.49 45.10 2.73
CA ASP A 760 -9.67 45.57 1.35
C ASP A 760 -9.44 44.46 0.30
N GLY A 761 -9.06 43.24 0.70
CA GLY A 761 -8.84 42.12 -0.20
C GLY A 761 -8.79 40.75 0.46
N LEU A 762 -8.79 39.71 -0.37
CA LEU A 762 -8.76 38.32 0.05
C LEU A 762 -7.33 37.81 0.17
N GLU A 763 -7.00 37.20 1.29
CA GLU A 763 -5.78 36.42 1.44
C GLU A 763 -6.08 34.97 1.06
N PHE A 764 -5.51 34.51 -0.06
CA PHE A 764 -5.79 33.18 -0.62
C PHE A 764 -4.53 32.50 -1.17
N GLY A 765 -4.38 31.21 -0.85
CA GLY A 765 -3.29 30.34 -1.31
C GLY A 765 -2.24 30.06 -0.23
N PHE A 766 -1.12 29.42 -0.61
CA PHE A 766 -0.07 29.08 0.36
C PHE A 766 0.92 30.24 0.54
N ILE A 767 0.90 30.87 1.72
CA ILE A 767 1.66 32.10 2.01
C ILE A 767 2.70 31.83 3.10
N THR A 768 3.89 32.42 2.94
CA THR A 768 4.96 32.31 3.94
C THR A 768 4.89 33.48 4.91
N HIS A 769 4.72 33.16 6.18
CA HIS A 769 4.66 34.16 7.26
C HIS A 769 5.95 34.26 8.05
N ARG A 770 6.01 35.24 8.96
CA ARG A 770 7.19 35.48 9.81
C ARG A 770 6.83 35.32 11.28
N ALA A 771 7.63 34.52 12.00
CA ALA A 771 7.53 34.45 13.45
C ALA A 771 8.03 35.77 14.08
N THR A 772 7.28 36.29 15.05
CA THR A 772 7.69 37.44 15.85
C THR A 772 8.73 37.02 16.89
N THR A 773 9.34 37.98 17.60
CA THR A 773 10.19 37.67 18.76
C THR A 773 9.44 36.86 19.83
N ALA A 774 8.16 37.16 20.06
CA ALA A 774 7.32 36.38 20.97
C ALA A 774 7.05 34.98 20.41
N GLY A 775 6.75 34.84 19.11
CA GLY A 775 6.56 33.54 18.45
C GLY A 775 7.79 32.65 18.49
N MET A 776 9.00 33.21 18.38
CA MET A 776 10.26 32.46 18.54
C MET A 776 10.46 31.93 19.96
N ALA A 777 9.93 32.61 20.97
CA ALA A 777 10.00 32.21 22.38
C ALA A 777 8.79 31.37 22.83
N ASP A 778 7.71 31.33 22.03
CA ASP A 778 6.48 30.60 22.36
C ASP A 778 6.71 29.09 22.34
N ARG A 779 6.06 28.40 23.28
CA ARG A 779 6.22 26.95 23.47
C ARG A 779 5.67 26.11 22.31
N VAL A 780 4.62 26.57 21.64
CA VAL A 780 4.00 25.85 20.52
C VAL A 780 4.66 26.29 19.23
N ILE A 781 4.66 27.58 18.91
CA ILE A 781 5.16 28.08 17.62
C ILE A 781 6.69 28.01 17.56
N GLY A 782 7.38 28.41 18.62
CA GLY A 782 8.85 28.44 18.66
C GLY A 782 9.48 27.06 18.53
N SER A 783 8.81 26.01 19.01
CA SER A 783 9.31 24.62 18.95
C SER A 783 9.19 23.97 17.56
N VAL A 784 8.45 24.59 16.63
CA VAL A 784 8.15 24.04 15.31
C VAL A 784 8.68 24.89 14.15
N LEU A 785 9.51 25.90 14.44
CA LEU A 785 10.15 26.72 13.40
C LEU A 785 11.18 25.92 12.56
N PRO A 786 11.41 26.30 11.29
CA PRO A 786 10.79 27.43 10.57
C PRO A 786 9.37 27.12 10.07
N LEU A 787 8.59 28.19 9.82
CA LEU A 787 7.26 28.09 9.20
C LEU A 787 7.35 27.64 7.74
N PRO A 788 6.53 26.67 7.29
CA PRO A 788 6.31 26.43 5.87
C PRO A 788 5.36 27.50 5.30
N PRO A 789 5.15 27.53 3.97
CA PRO A 789 3.97 28.16 3.40
C PRO A 789 2.70 27.49 3.95
N LEU A 790 1.74 28.29 4.41
CA LEU A 790 0.49 27.83 5.03
C LEU A 790 -0.70 28.29 4.19
N MET A 791 -1.75 27.47 4.11
CA MET A 791 -2.92 27.77 3.29
C MET A 791 -3.75 28.90 3.92
N GLU A 792 -4.08 29.90 3.11
CA GLU A 792 -4.95 31.01 3.45
C GLU A 792 -6.23 30.97 2.63
N PHE A 793 -7.34 31.35 3.26
CA PHE A 793 -8.61 31.61 2.58
C PHE A 793 -9.54 32.47 3.45
N HIS A 794 -9.20 33.76 3.61
CA HIS A 794 -9.99 34.68 4.43
C HIS A 794 -9.91 36.13 3.94
N GLU A 795 -10.98 36.89 4.18
CA GLU A 795 -11.05 38.34 3.93
C GLU A 795 -11.17 39.15 5.23
N ASP A 796 -11.56 38.50 6.33
CA ASP A 796 -11.71 39.14 7.62
C ASP A 796 -10.39 39.14 8.40
N SER A 797 -10.19 40.20 9.18
CA SER A 797 -9.08 40.39 10.12
C SER A 797 -9.63 40.87 11.47
N PHE A 798 -8.72 41.08 12.42
CA PHE A 798 -9.06 41.43 13.79
C PHE A 798 -7.98 42.27 14.47
N ASP A 799 -8.39 43.04 15.48
CA ASP A 799 -7.48 43.73 16.39
C ASP A 799 -6.88 42.69 17.34
N LEU A 800 -5.57 42.76 17.56
CA LEU A 800 -4.92 41.93 18.57
C LEU A 800 -5.54 42.27 19.93
N PRO A 801 -6.18 41.30 20.63
CA PRO A 801 -6.85 41.58 21.89
C PRO A 801 -5.89 42.09 22.96
N GLU A 802 -6.40 42.88 23.91
CA GLU A 802 -5.59 43.33 25.04
C GLU A 802 -5.06 42.12 25.85
N GLY A 803 -3.74 42.10 26.08
CA GLY A 803 -3.07 41.00 26.78
C GLY A 803 -2.75 39.78 25.91
N ALA A 804 -3.02 39.81 24.61
CA ALA A 804 -2.56 38.79 23.67
C ALA A 804 -1.12 39.05 23.19
N GLU A 805 -0.38 37.97 22.93
CA GLU A 805 0.93 38.00 22.28
C GLU A 805 0.80 37.58 20.82
N LEU A 806 1.22 38.46 19.91
CA LEU A 806 1.30 38.14 18.49
C LEU A 806 2.51 37.24 18.23
N LEU A 807 2.28 36.04 17.70
CA LEU A 807 3.29 34.99 17.50
C LEU A 807 3.75 34.91 16.05
N VAL A 808 2.83 35.04 15.10
CA VAL A 808 3.12 35.02 13.66
C VAL A 808 2.48 36.26 13.04
N ALA A 809 3.24 36.95 12.19
CA ALA A 809 2.79 38.11 11.46
C ALA A 809 2.87 37.90 9.94
N GLY A 810 1.84 38.37 9.24
CA GLY A 810 1.75 38.43 7.78
C GLY A 810 1.97 39.83 7.23
N ASP A 811 2.03 39.94 5.91
CA ASP A 811 2.18 41.22 5.20
C ASP A 811 0.82 41.89 4.93
N SER A 812 -0.17 41.13 4.46
CA SER A 812 -1.53 41.62 4.15
C SER A 812 -2.42 41.64 5.38
N CYS A 813 -2.56 40.49 6.06
CA CYS A 813 -3.10 40.41 7.40
C CYS A 813 -1.95 40.36 8.41
N VAL A 814 -1.83 41.41 9.24
CA VAL A 814 -0.72 41.47 10.23
C VAL A 814 -0.90 40.40 11.31
N ASN A 815 -2.11 40.12 11.74
CA ASN A 815 -2.39 39.22 12.87
C ASN A 815 -2.63 37.79 12.39
N GLN A 816 -1.56 37.01 12.21
CA GLN A 816 -1.63 35.66 11.63
C GLN A 816 -1.72 34.53 12.65
N CYS A 817 -1.03 34.68 13.79
CA CYS A 817 -1.22 33.77 14.92
C CYS A 817 -0.98 34.53 16.21
N PHE A 818 -1.86 34.36 17.20
CA PHE A 818 -1.67 34.95 18.52
C PHE A 818 -1.99 33.95 19.62
N ARG A 819 -1.44 34.20 20.80
CA ARG A 819 -1.82 33.53 22.04
C ARG A 819 -2.46 34.53 22.98
N VAL A 820 -3.59 34.16 23.57
CA VAL A 820 -4.25 34.92 24.64
C VAL A 820 -4.52 34.00 25.82
N GLY A 821 -4.60 34.57 27.01
CA GLY A 821 -4.81 33.79 28.23
C GLY A 821 -3.67 32.81 28.50
N SER A 822 -4.02 31.65 29.06
CA SER A 822 -3.03 30.64 29.45
C SER A 822 -2.64 29.76 28.28
N ASN A 823 -3.62 29.40 27.44
CA ASN A 823 -3.45 28.36 26.43
C ASN A 823 -4.47 28.45 25.27
N ALA A 824 -4.92 29.65 24.91
CA ALA A 824 -5.77 29.86 23.76
C ALA A 824 -4.95 30.41 22.59
N TYR A 825 -4.94 29.69 21.48
CA TYR A 825 -4.24 30.06 20.25
C TYR A 825 -5.25 30.35 19.13
N GLY A 826 -5.09 31.50 18.50
CA GLY A 826 -5.75 31.83 17.24
C GLY A 826 -4.77 31.61 16.09
N PHE A 827 -5.16 30.84 15.08
CA PHE A 827 -4.44 30.63 13.83
C PHE A 827 -5.31 31.20 12.69
N GLN A 828 -4.93 32.33 12.11
CA GLN A 828 -5.69 32.91 11.01
C GLN A 828 -5.56 32.06 9.73
N PHE A 829 -4.38 31.47 9.51
CA PHE A 829 -4.13 30.47 8.48
C PHE A 829 -4.74 29.10 8.79
N HIS A 830 -4.90 28.30 7.72
CA HIS A 830 -5.37 26.92 7.76
C HIS A 830 -4.21 25.93 7.78
N LEU A 831 -3.79 25.53 8.97
CA LEU A 831 -2.76 24.50 9.17
C LEU A 831 -3.30 23.06 9.00
N GLU A 832 -4.61 22.87 9.15
CA GLU A 832 -5.29 21.59 9.12
C GLU A 832 -5.46 21.00 7.71
N VAL A 833 -5.16 21.78 6.68
CA VAL A 833 -5.45 21.45 5.28
C VAL A 833 -4.60 20.28 4.80
N ASP A 834 -5.27 19.23 4.33
CA ASP A 834 -4.68 18.18 3.50
C ASP A 834 -4.91 18.46 2.00
N SER A 835 -4.37 17.60 1.14
CA SER A 835 -4.40 17.77 -0.32
C SER A 835 -5.81 17.87 -0.89
N ARG A 836 -6.78 17.17 -0.30
CA ARG A 836 -8.17 17.15 -0.76
C ARG A 836 -8.86 18.46 -0.43
N ILE A 837 -8.64 18.96 0.78
CA ILE A 837 -9.20 20.24 1.22
C ILE A 837 -8.62 21.37 0.35
N ALA A 838 -7.30 21.39 0.15
CA ALA A 838 -6.65 22.41 -0.66
C ALA A 838 -7.15 22.38 -2.12
N ASP A 839 -7.21 21.22 -2.75
CA ASP A 839 -7.68 21.10 -4.13
C ASP A 839 -9.16 21.48 -4.29
N HIS A 840 -10.00 21.09 -3.33
CA HIS A 840 -11.41 21.51 -3.27
C HIS A 840 -11.53 23.04 -3.19
N TRP A 841 -10.76 23.70 -2.32
CA TRP A 841 -10.77 25.16 -2.18
C TRP A 841 -10.24 25.87 -3.41
N ILE A 842 -9.10 25.42 -3.95
CA ILE A 842 -8.49 26.00 -5.17
C ILE A 842 -9.43 25.85 -6.37
N THR A 843 -10.03 24.68 -6.54
CA THR A 843 -10.98 24.44 -7.64
C THR A 843 -12.26 25.24 -7.45
N GLY A 844 -12.87 25.15 -6.27
CA GLY A 844 -14.14 25.81 -5.99
C GLY A 844 -14.04 27.33 -6.07
N PHE A 845 -12.95 27.93 -5.56
CA PHE A 845 -12.76 29.37 -5.65
C PHE A 845 -12.59 29.82 -7.10
N ARG A 846 -11.76 29.12 -7.87
CA ARG A 846 -11.59 29.38 -9.31
C ARG A 846 -12.91 29.30 -10.08
N ASN A 847 -13.79 28.38 -9.72
CA ASN A 847 -15.07 28.15 -10.37
C ASN A 847 -16.20 29.07 -9.86
N GLY A 848 -15.94 29.92 -8.86
CA GLY A 848 -16.96 30.77 -8.23
C GLY A 848 -17.95 30.01 -7.36
N GLU A 849 -17.58 28.83 -6.84
CA GLU A 849 -18.45 27.99 -5.99
C GLU A 849 -18.59 28.54 -4.57
N PHE A 850 -17.67 29.43 -4.13
CA PHE A 850 -17.75 30.12 -2.85
C PHE A 850 -18.32 31.53 -3.03
N GLY A 851 -19.65 31.65 -3.03
CA GLY A 851 -20.38 32.87 -3.39
C GLY A 851 -19.93 34.14 -2.66
N ASN A 852 -19.58 34.05 -1.38
CA ASN A 852 -19.11 35.20 -0.59
C ASN A 852 -17.79 35.77 -1.13
N TYR A 853 -16.94 34.92 -1.74
CA TYR A 853 -15.63 35.31 -2.26
C TYR A 853 -15.63 35.62 -3.76
N ALA A 854 -16.77 35.53 -4.45
CA ALA A 854 -16.86 35.76 -5.89
C ALA A 854 -16.41 37.17 -6.30
N VAL A 855 -16.55 38.15 -5.40
CA VAL A 855 -16.10 39.54 -5.61
C VAL A 855 -14.57 39.66 -5.76
N TYR A 856 -13.82 38.67 -5.30
CA TYR A 856 -12.35 38.65 -5.35
C TYR A 856 -11.78 37.89 -6.54
N ALA A 857 -12.63 37.40 -7.46
CA ALA A 857 -12.16 36.63 -8.62
C ALA A 857 -11.11 37.39 -9.45
N GLU A 858 -11.23 38.72 -9.54
CA GLU A 858 -10.28 39.56 -10.29
C GLU A 858 -8.90 39.72 -9.61
N GLN A 859 -8.77 39.38 -8.32
CA GLN A 859 -7.48 39.44 -7.60
C GLN A 859 -6.51 38.34 -8.03
N PHE A 860 -7.02 37.22 -8.57
CA PHE A 860 -6.24 36.03 -8.88
C PHE A 860 -6.38 35.66 -10.35
N GLY A 861 -5.31 35.85 -11.12
CA GLY A 861 -5.25 35.42 -12.52
C GLY A 861 -5.03 33.91 -12.68
N GLU A 862 -5.22 33.39 -13.89
CA GLU A 862 -5.01 31.97 -14.20
C GLU A 862 -3.57 31.49 -13.88
N GLU A 863 -2.57 32.36 -14.05
CA GLU A 863 -1.17 32.05 -13.72
C GLU A 863 -0.98 31.67 -12.25
N PHE A 864 -1.72 32.30 -11.33
CA PHE A 864 -1.70 31.96 -9.91
C PHE A 864 -2.20 30.54 -9.67
N PHE A 865 -3.34 30.18 -10.27
CA PHE A 865 -3.94 28.85 -10.12
C PHE A 865 -3.09 27.74 -10.72
N VAL A 866 -2.38 28.03 -11.82
CA VAL A 866 -1.40 27.09 -12.40
C VAL A 866 -0.22 26.91 -11.43
N ALA A 867 0.37 28.01 -10.96
CA ALA A 867 1.56 27.97 -10.10
C ALA A 867 1.31 27.27 -8.76
N ILE A 868 0.15 27.51 -8.12
CA ILE A 868 -0.20 26.85 -6.85
C ILE A 868 -0.43 25.35 -7.06
N ARG A 869 -1.10 24.94 -8.14
CA ARG A 869 -1.34 23.52 -8.45
C ARG A 869 -0.06 22.75 -8.71
N GLU A 870 0.89 23.33 -9.44
CA GLU A 870 2.17 22.67 -9.72
C GLU A 870 2.99 22.40 -8.45
N ARG A 871 2.82 23.23 -7.41
CA ARG A 871 3.56 23.11 -6.15
C ARG A 871 2.76 22.41 -5.05
N LEU A 872 1.47 22.18 -5.27
CA LEU A 872 0.52 21.71 -4.26
C LEU A 872 0.98 20.45 -3.50
N PRO A 873 1.50 19.39 -4.16
CA PRO A 873 1.97 18.21 -3.44
C PRO A 873 3.04 18.50 -2.38
N VAL A 874 3.98 19.40 -2.69
CA VAL A 874 5.09 19.76 -1.79
C VAL A 874 4.59 20.69 -0.69
N LEU A 875 3.78 21.70 -1.05
CA LEU A 875 3.20 22.65 -0.11
C LEU A 875 2.38 21.95 0.97
N VAL A 876 1.52 21.01 0.56
CA VAL A 876 0.72 20.21 1.49
C VAL A 876 1.62 19.32 2.35
N ALA A 877 2.59 18.59 1.75
CA ALA A 877 3.48 17.72 2.53
C ALA A 877 4.25 18.49 3.63
N GLU A 878 4.74 19.69 3.32
CA GLU A 878 5.41 20.56 4.29
C GLU A 878 4.44 21.07 5.37
N SER A 879 3.27 21.57 4.97
CA SER A 879 2.22 22.07 5.88
C SER A 879 1.70 20.99 6.82
N GLU A 880 1.40 19.78 6.32
CA GLU A 880 0.92 18.67 7.14
C GLU A 880 1.97 18.23 8.17
N ALA A 881 3.25 18.13 7.75
CA ALA A 881 4.33 17.76 8.66
C ALA A 881 4.52 18.80 9.76
N TRP A 882 4.32 20.09 9.45
CA TRP A 882 4.35 21.17 10.43
C TRP A 882 3.12 21.14 11.35
N CYS A 883 1.91 20.98 10.81
CA CYS A 883 0.67 20.85 11.57
C CYS A 883 0.75 19.74 12.60
N ARG A 884 1.30 18.57 12.24
CA ARG A 884 1.46 17.46 13.18
C ARG A 884 2.31 17.85 14.40
N LYS A 885 3.37 18.63 14.20
CA LYS A 885 4.21 19.14 15.29
C LYS A 885 3.49 20.20 16.13
N VAL A 886 2.74 21.10 15.49
CA VAL A 886 1.92 22.11 16.19
C VAL A 886 0.90 21.44 17.09
N VAL A 887 0.16 20.46 16.58
CA VAL A 887 -0.82 19.72 17.36
C VAL A 887 -0.15 19.02 18.53
N ALA A 888 0.97 18.33 18.33
CA ALA A 888 1.70 17.69 19.43
C ALA A 888 2.14 18.69 20.52
N ALA A 889 2.63 19.87 20.15
CA ALA A 889 3.06 20.90 21.10
C ALA A 889 1.88 21.60 21.79
N TRP A 890 0.79 21.87 21.07
CA TRP A 890 -0.45 22.43 21.62
C TRP A 890 -1.11 21.46 22.60
N ALA A 891 -1.15 20.18 22.20
CA ALA A 891 -1.74 19.09 22.96
C ALA A 891 -0.90 18.75 24.22
N ALA A 892 0.40 19.04 24.26
CA ALA A 892 1.23 18.84 25.46
C ALA A 892 0.80 19.69 26.69
N ALA A 893 -0.20 20.54 26.52
CA ALA A 893 -0.81 21.34 27.57
C ALA A 893 -2.12 20.75 28.12
N LEU A 894 -2.65 19.69 27.49
CA LEU A 894 -3.69 18.80 28.01
C LEU A 894 -3.03 17.79 28.96
#